data_AF-A0A968STX5-F1
#
_entry.id   AF-A0A968STX5-F1
#
_cell.length_a   1.000
_cell.length_b   1.000
_cell.length_c   1.000
_cell.angle_alpha   90.00
_cell.angle_beta   90.00
_cell.angle_gamma   90.00
#
_symmetry.space_group_name_H-M   'P 1'
#
loop_
_entity.id
_entity.type
_entity.pdbx_description
1 polymer ?
#
loop_
_entity_poly.entity_id
_entity_poly.type
_entity_poly.pdbx_seq_one_letter_code
_entity_poly.pdbx_strand_id
1 'polypeptide(L)'
;MNSLLDLPGATLGLISGELRKRLVRYLTRWHHDEALLRYFDTWLVEQPTSIGLREGRARVLIELGRGDAALVVLAGIDAERSPTATRRQLRWRALIAARRFADLYAALDEQPNDPDQQLYLHLLRGDALRAEERFDDAAAQYQAALALDALSLAATRRLAELALQRQEPEVARGLIDALMLRPDFTSGVAELELLAQAAAMSADPALDDLRAQLAALEASERDALLNELGARQQPEAEPAHTIPDPLPEAALPEEAHEVLRDHFGFSAFRPNQTRVIASVLSGKATLAIMPTGAGKSLTYQIPALLLPQATVVVSPLIALMKDQIESLPTTLRERATVINSSISGAEMASRLRDIAAGRYKLVYIAPERLRQRAFLHALKRSGVSLFVVDEAHCVSLWGLSFRPDYLFIRDAFAELGSPPLLALTATASDGTQAEIRTYLGAAELVSASVFRPNLYVQVQRAGNREEKDQAIVELCRRIAGAIIVYARARQTCEELAELLRRNDIQAEHYHAQVSDRDAVQERFMRGQTRVLVATVAFGMGIDKADIRAIIHFNLPQSIEAYFQEAGRAGRDGQPARCIMLYAASDKARLTSWLQEEALTRAQLRASTERYVARSASATASSIWNWCSVRSAAMMKPYCVWAGVCWNGWACCGATSIYQQARPGRSGAVCRQTIGRRSWWKSGDSCRKRRSRST
;
A
#
# COMPACT_ATOMS: atom_id res chain seq x y z
N MET A 1 33.55 12.66 -0.07
CA MET A 1 32.57 13.72 0.22
C MET A 1 31.20 13.18 -0.13
N ASN A 2 30.25 13.21 0.81
CA ASN A 2 28.92 12.64 0.64
C ASN A 2 28.13 13.50 -0.38
N SER A 3 28.06 13.06 -1.64
CA SER A 3 27.47 13.83 -2.74
C SER A 3 25.96 14.10 -2.57
N LEU A 4 25.29 13.42 -1.64
CA LEU A 4 23.90 13.69 -1.27
C LEU A 4 23.70 14.93 -0.39
N LEU A 5 24.75 15.46 0.24
CA LEU A 5 24.65 16.63 1.14
C LEU A 5 24.76 17.97 0.40
N ASP A 6 25.38 17.95 -0.77
CA ASP A 6 25.68 19.14 -1.58
C ASP A 6 25.17 18.96 -3.02
N LEU A 7 23.91 18.50 -3.16
CA LEU A 7 23.29 18.40 -4.46
C LEU A 7 23.09 19.81 -5.06
N PRO A 8 23.49 20.03 -6.33
CA PRO A 8 23.25 21.31 -7.00
C PRO A 8 21.75 21.65 -7.04
N GLY A 9 21.41 22.94 -6.96
CA GLY A 9 20.01 23.39 -7.03
C GLY A 9 19.26 22.90 -8.27
N ALA A 10 19.94 22.84 -9.42
CA ALA A 10 19.39 22.27 -10.66
C ALA A 10 19.02 20.78 -10.51
N THR A 11 19.82 20.01 -9.77
CA THR A 11 19.52 18.60 -9.47
C THR A 11 18.33 18.51 -8.52
N LEU A 12 18.27 19.35 -7.48
CA LEU A 12 17.18 19.37 -6.51
C LEU A 12 15.82 19.68 -7.12
N GLY A 13 15.75 20.58 -8.11
CA GLY A 13 14.53 20.90 -8.85
C GLY A 13 13.99 19.71 -9.66
N LEU A 14 14.87 18.83 -10.13
CA LEU A 14 14.51 17.63 -10.90
C LEU A 14 14.08 16.44 -10.02
N ILE A 15 14.28 16.51 -8.70
CA ILE A 15 13.92 15.41 -7.79
C ILE A 15 12.40 15.39 -7.55
N SER A 16 11.76 14.39 -8.17
CA SER A 16 10.31 14.15 -8.07
C SER A 16 9.87 13.49 -6.75
N GLY A 17 8.56 13.52 -6.48
CA GLY A 17 7.98 13.37 -5.15
C GLY A 17 8.39 12.14 -4.32
N GLU A 18 8.56 10.96 -4.92
CA GLU A 18 8.95 9.76 -4.16
C GLU A 18 10.43 9.76 -3.78
N LEU A 19 11.31 10.16 -4.71
CA LEU A 19 12.74 10.28 -4.45
C LEU A 19 13.01 11.42 -3.46
N ARG A 20 12.24 12.52 -3.56
CA ARG A 20 12.25 13.62 -2.58
C ARG A 20 11.96 13.14 -1.16
N LYS A 21 10.89 12.35 -0.97
CA LYS A 21 10.52 11.79 0.34
C LYS A 21 11.59 10.84 0.88
N ARG A 22 12.24 10.06 0.01
CA ARG A 22 13.34 9.17 0.42
C ARG A 22 14.58 9.95 0.82
N LEU A 23 14.95 10.98 0.07
CA LEU A 23 16.04 11.89 0.40
C LEU A 23 15.79 12.60 1.74
N VAL A 24 14.59 13.15 1.94
CA VAL A 24 14.19 13.76 3.23
C VAL A 24 14.32 12.75 4.37
N ARG A 25 13.81 11.52 4.21
CA ARG A 25 13.93 10.48 5.25
C ARG A 25 15.36 10.10 5.57
N TYR A 26 16.22 9.97 4.56
CA TYR A 26 17.64 9.69 4.75
C TYR A 26 18.32 10.83 5.51
N LEU A 27 18.14 12.07 5.07
CA LEU A 27 18.77 13.23 5.72
C LEU A 27 18.28 13.41 7.16
N THR A 28 16.98 13.21 7.44
CA THR A 28 16.44 13.25 8.81
C THR A 28 16.94 12.10 9.66
N ARG A 29 17.04 10.88 9.11
CA ARG A 29 17.46 9.69 9.87
C ARG A 29 18.91 9.79 10.34
N TRP A 30 19.77 10.40 9.52
CA TRP A 30 21.21 10.52 9.76
C TRP A 30 21.61 11.94 10.21
N HIS A 31 20.67 12.73 10.73
CA HIS A 31 20.88 14.06 11.33
C HIS A 31 21.61 15.07 10.40
N HIS A 32 21.37 14.99 9.09
CA HIS A 32 21.89 15.92 8.08
C HIS A 32 20.99 17.16 7.92
N ASP A 33 20.61 17.77 9.04
CA ASP A 33 19.54 18.78 9.12
C ASP A 33 19.86 20.08 8.38
N GLU A 34 21.13 20.50 8.35
CA GLU A 34 21.55 21.70 7.59
C GLU A 34 21.43 21.49 6.08
N ALA A 35 21.77 20.30 5.57
CA ALA A 35 21.57 19.98 4.16
C ALA A 35 20.07 19.92 3.83
N LEU A 36 19.29 19.31 4.72
CA LEU A 36 17.85 19.21 4.57
C LEU A 36 17.16 20.58 4.58
N LEU A 37 17.60 21.51 5.43
CA LEU A 37 17.09 22.89 5.47
C LEU A 37 17.34 23.61 4.14
N ARG A 38 18.57 23.52 3.60
CA ARG A 38 18.90 24.08 2.27
C ARG A 38 18.00 23.52 1.17
N TYR A 39 17.65 22.23 1.24
CA TYR A 39 16.81 21.59 0.23
C TYR A 39 15.36 22.07 0.33
N PHE A 40 14.82 22.21 1.55
CA PHE A 40 13.51 22.83 1.74
C PHE A 40 13.48 24.28 1.27
N ASP A 41 14.51 25.08 1.58
CA ASP A 41 14.62 26.47 1.11
C ASP A 41 14.64 26.52 -0.43
N THR A 42 15.41 25.64 -1.08
CA THR A 42 15.44 25.54 -2.55
C THR A 42 14.07 25.18 -3.13
N TRP A 43 13.38 24.16 -2.60
CA TRP A 43 12.06 23.78 -3.10
C TRP A 43 10.98 24.82 -2.81
N LEU A 44 11.13 25.61 -1.76
CA LEU A 44 10.19 26.69 -1.42
C LEU A 44 10.35 27.91 -2.34
N VAL A 45 11.51 28.13 -2.95
CA VAL A 45 11.65 29.13 -4.03
C VAL A 45 10.72 28.79 -5.21
N GLU A 46 10.62 27.51 -5.57
CA GLU A 46 9.74 27.06 -6.65
C GLU A 46 8.27 26.97 -6.22
N GLN A 47 7.99 26.62 -4.95
CA GLN A 47 6.64 26.37 -4.44
C GLN A 47 6.38 27.07 -3.10
N PRO A 48 6.35 28.42 -3.06
CA PRO A 48 6.33 29.19 -1.81
C PRO A 48 5.06 28.99 -0.97
N THR A 49 3.94 28.68 -1.62
CA THR A 49 2.64 28.45 -0.94
C THR A 49 2.45 27.01 -0.46
N SER A 50 3.40 26.11 -0.70
CA SER A 50 3.27 24.70 -0.32
C SER A 50 3.33 24.53 1.20
N ILE A 51 2.18 24.22 1.82
CA ILE A 51 2.08 24.01 3.27
C ILE A 51 2.96 22.84 3.72
N GLY A 52 2.99 21.75 2.96
CA GLY A 52 3.80 20.57 3.31
C GLY A 52 5.30 20.85 3.32
N LEU A 53 5.80 21.68 2.40
CA LEU A 53 7.20 22.11 2.39
C LEU A 53 7.50 23.08 3.54
N ARG A 54 6.58 24.00 3.86
CA ARG A 54 6.70 24.93 5.00
C ARG A 54 6.68 24.18 6.34
N GLU A 55 5.79 23.21 6.52
CA GLU A 55 5.77 22.32 7.70
C GLU A 55 7.03 21.45 7.79
N GLY A 56 7.52 20.94 6.66
CA GLY A 56 8.79 20.21 6.58
C GLY A 56 9.96 21.06 7.04
N ARG A 57 10.07 22.30 6.51
CA ARG A 57 11.05 23.29 6.94
C ARG A 57 10.96 23.59 8.43
N ALA A 58 9.74 23.78 8.97
CA ALA A 58 9.54 24.03 10.39
C ALA A 58 10.04 22.86 11.27
N ARG A 59 9.82 21.60 10.86
CA ARG A 59 10.35 20.43 11.59
C ARG A 59 11.88 20.47 11.66
N VAL A 60 12.54 20.75 10.54
CA VAL A 60 14.02 20.81 10.50
C VAL A 60 14.56 21.95 11.35
N LEU A 61 13.90 23.12 11.34
CA LEU A 61 14.26 24.23 12.21
C LEU A 61 14.14 23.87 13.69
N ILE A 62 13.17 23.03 14.08
CA ILE A 62 13.03 22.55 15.46
C ILE A 62 14.20 21.64 15.84
N GLU A 63 14.58 20.68 14.97
CA GLU A 63 15.73 19.79 15.25
C GLU A 63 17.04 20.59 15.34
N LEU A 64 17.20 21.65 14.56
CA LEU A 64 18.34 22.59 14.63
C LEU A 64 18.31 23.54 15.86
N GLY A 65 17.32 23.43 16.74
CA GLY A 65 17.15 24.33 17.89
C GLY A 65 16.72 25.76 17.52
N ARG A 66 16.28 25.99 16.27
CA ARG A 66 15.82 27.30 15.77
C ARG A 66 14.31 27.46 15.95
N GLY A 67 13.84 27.28 17.19
CA GLY A 67 12.42 27.25 17.54
C GLY A 67 11.66 28.52 17.15
N ASP A 68 12.22 29.71 17.36
CA ASP A 68 11.56 30.97 16.99
C ASP A 68 11.33 31.09 15.48
N ALA A 69 12.30 30.66 14.67
CA ALA A 69 12.14 30.63 13.22
C ALA A 69 11.06 29.63 12.78
N ALA A 70 10.96 28.48 13.46
CA ALA A 70 9.89 27.51 13.22
C ALA A 70 8.52 28.10 13.60
N LEU A 71 8.40 28.82 14.71
CA LEU A 71 7.17 29.49 15.14
C LEU A 71 6.72 30.54 14.13
N VAL A 72 7.64 31.32 13.55
CA VAL A 72 7.31 32.28 12.48
C VAL A 72 6.74 31.57 11.26
N VAL A 73 7.36 30.48 10.82
CA VAL A 73 6.84 29.68 9.69
C VAL A 73 5.44 29.16 9.99
N LEU A 74 5.22 28.58 11.17
CA LEU A 74 3.93 28.03 11.57
C LEU A 74 2.85 29.12 11.69
N ALA A 75 3.19 30.29 12.25
CA ALA A 75 2.28 31.43 12.33
C ALA A 75 1.84 31.93 10.95
N GLY A 76 2.76 31.94 9.97
CA GLY A 76 2.42 32.27 8.58
C GLY A 76 1.42 31.28 7.96
N ILE A 77 1.58 29.98 8.24
CA ILE A 77 0.61 28.96 7.78
C ILE A 77 -0.74 29.13 8.50
N ASP A 78 -0.72 29.41 9.80
CA ASP A 78 -1.94 29.54 10.61
C ASP A 78 -2.76 30.79 10.24
N ALA A 79 -2.11 31.86 9.77
CA ALA A 79 -2.78 33.04 9.21
C ALA A 79 -3.55 32.72 7.92
N GLU A 80 -3.09 31.74 7.15
CA GLU A 80 -3.77 31.30 5.91
C GLU A 80 -4.84 30.23 6.16
N ARG A 81 -4.68 29.41 7.22
CA ARG A 81 -5.56 28.26 7.50
C ARG A 81 -5.62 27.90 8.98
N SER A 82 -6.83 27.57 9.45
CA SER A 82 -7.08 27.10 10.82
C SER A 82 -6.10 25.99 11.27
N PRO A 83 -5.55 26.05 12.51
CA PRO A 83 -4.58 25.06 12.99
C PRO A 83 -5.15 23.64 13.06
N THR A 84 -4.45 22.67 12.47
CA THR A 84 -4.75 21.23 12.61
C THR A 84 -4.12 20.65 13.87
N ALA A 85 -4.64 19.54 14.40
CA ALA A 85 -4.05 18.85 15.58
C ALA A 85 -2.54 18.57 15.41
N THR A 86 -2.11 18.08 14.25
CA THR A 86 -0.68 17.85 13.94
C THR A 86 0.15 19.13 13.91
N ARG A 87 -0.43 20.27 13.51
CA ARG A 87 0.25 21.58 13.55
C ARG A 87 0.34 22.13 14.97
N ARG A 88 -0.68 21.90 15.80
CA ARG A 88 -0.61 22.22 17.25
C ARG A 88 0.53 21.46 17.93
N GLN A 89 0.63 20.17 17.66
CA GLN A 89 1.74 19.33 18.15
C GLN A 89 3.11 19.84 17.67
N LEU A 90 3.22 20.20 16.40
CA LEU A 90 4.46 20.76 15.85
C LEU A 90 4.81 22.11 16.49
N ARG A 91 3.81 22.94 16.77
CA ARG A 91 3.96 24.22 17.46
C ARG A 91 4.43 24.04 18.90
N TRP A 92 3.91 23.06 19.63
CA TRP A 92 4.40 22.75 20.98
C TRP A 92 5.87 22.33 20.97
N ARG A 93 6.28 21.49 20.02
CA ARG A 93 7.70 21.15 19.84
C ARG A 93 8.56 22.38 19.50
N ALA A 94 8.03 23.32 18.71
CA ALA A 94 8.71 24.58 18.42
C ALA A 94 8.83 25.49 19.65
N LEU A 95 7.85 25.50 20.55
CA LEU A 95 7.93 26.22 21.83
C LEU A 95 9.02 25.63 22.73
N ILE A 96 9.15 24.30 22.79
CA ILE A 96 10.25 23.64 23.52
C ILE A 96 11.60 24.05 22.93
N ALA A 97 11.76 23.97 21.60
CA ALA A 97 13.00 24.37 20.92
C ALA A 97 13.32 25.86 21.08
N ALA A 98 12.30 26.73 21.19
CA ALA A 98 12.45 28.16 21.47
C ALA A 98 12.63 28.47 22.96
N ARG A 99 12.62 27.46 23.84
CA ARG A 99 12.63 27.61 25.31
C ARG A 99 11.49 28.51 25.85
N ARG A 100 10.33 28.51 25.18
CA ARG A 100 9.12 29.27 25.57
C ARG A 100 8.16 28.39 26.39
N PHE A 101 8.62 27.93 27.55
CA PHE A 101 7.92 26.92 28.35
C PHE A 101 6.59 27.44 28.95
N ALA A 102 6.51 28.71 29.34
CA ALA A 102 5.27 29.30 29.87
C ALA A 102 4.12 29.22 28.84
N ASP A 103 4.40 29.56 27.58
CA ASP A 103 3.43 29.47 26.49
C ASP A 103 3.03 28.02 26.19
N LEU A 104 3.98 27.09 26.35
CA LEU A 104 3.71 25.67 26.19
C LEU A 104 2.76 25.17 27.28
N TYR A 105 3.06 25.42 28.55
CA TYR A 105 2.23 24.95 29.67
C TYR A 105 0.82 25.53 29.60
N ALA A 106 0.68 26.82 29.31
CA ALA A 106 -0.63 27.43 29.06
C ALA A 106 -1.41 26.69 27.96
N ALA A 107 -0.76 26.38 26.83
CA ALA A 107 -1.40 25.65 25.74
C ALA A 107 -1.74 24.18 26.07
N LEU A 108 -0.97 23.55 26.96
CA LEU A 108 -1.22 22.16 27.41
C LEU A 108 -2.36 22.09 28.43
N ASP A 109 -2.49 23.09 29.30
CA ASP A 109 -3.54 23.13 30.33
C ASP A 109 -4.93 23.41 29.73
N GLU A 110 -4.97 24.03 28.55
CA GLU A 110 -6.20 24.19 27.75
C GLU A 110 -6.63 22.90 27.03
N GLN A 111 -5.82 21.84 27.01
CA GLN A 111 -6.20 20.61 26.32
C GLN A 111 -7.25 19.83 27.13
N PRO A 112 -8.32 19.33 26.49
CA PRO A 112 -9.28 18.47 27.16
C PRO A 112 -8.58 17.21 27.67
N ASN A 113 -9.07 16.71 28.81
CA ASN A 113 -8.59 15.46 29.40
C ASN A 113 -9.07 14.26 28.54
N ASP A 114 -8.38 14.05 27.42
CA ASP A 114 -8.63 12.99 26.45
C ASP A 114 -7.66 11.81 26.73
N PRO A 115 -8.16 10.65 27.19
CA PRO A 115 -7.35 9.47 27.47
C PRO A 115 -6.46 9.04 26.30
N ASP A 116 -6.94 9.24 25.06
CA ASP A 116 -6.22 8.84 23.84
C ASP A 116 -4.99 9.74 23.55
N GLN A 117 -4.92 10.91 24.18
CA GLN A 117 -3.82 11.87 24.03
C GLN A 117 -2.87 11.92 25.23
N GLN A 118 -3.25 11.33 26.36
CA GLN A 118 -2.47 11.38 27.60
C GLN A 118 -1.03 10.87 27.43
N LEU A 119 -0.84 9.78 26.69
CA LEU A 119 0.49 9.25 26.40
C LEU A 119 1.39 10.29 25.74
N TYR A 120 0.88 10.97 24.70
CA TYR A 120 1.63 11.99 23.97
C TYR A 120 1.89 13.24 24.83
N LEU A 121 0.91 13.66 25.64
CA LEU A 121 1.04 14.81 26.52
C LEU A 121 2.11 14.57 27.61
N HIS A 122 2.18 13.36 28.18
CA HIS A 122 3.25 12.99 29.10
C HIS A 122 4.63 13.03 28.44
N LEU A 123 4.77 12.47 27.22
CA LEU A 123 6.04 12.55 26.48
C LEU A 123 6.46 13.99 26.21
N LEU A 124 5.53 14.84 25.81
CA LEU A 124 5.79 16.24 25.49
C LEU A 124 6.13 17.08 26.73
N ARG A 125 5.42 16.88 27.85
CA ARG A 125 5.74 17.50 29.14
C ARG A 125 7.10 17.04 29.63
N GLY A 126 7.41 15.75 29.50
CA GLY A 126 8.73 15.21 29.80
C GLY A 126 9.82 15.86 28.96
N ASP A 127 9.60 16.03 27.65
CA ASP A 127 10.56 16.69 26.75
C ASP A 127 10.79 18.17 27.13
N ALA A 128 9.74 18.88 27.56
CA ALA A 128 9.85 20.25 28.05
C ALA A 128 10.65 20.34 29.36
N LEU A 129 10.28 19.53 30.36
CA LEU A 129 10.97 19.46 31.65
C LEU A 129 12.43 19.06 31.50
N ARG A 130 12.73 18.15 30.57
CA ARG A 130 14.09 17.74 30.23
C ARG A 130 14.88 18.91 29.61
N ALA A 131 14.27 19.70 28.73
CA ALA A 131 14.89 20.91 28.17
C ALA A 131 15.08 22.04 29.21
N GLU A 132 14.25 22.05 30.25
CA GLU A 132 14.40 22.89 31.45
C GLU A 132 15.44 22.36 32.47
N GLU A 133 16.09 21.22 32.18
CA GLU A 133 17.04 20.54 33.10
C GLU A 133 16.39 20.04 34.40
N ARG A 134 15.06 19.88 34.42
CA ARG A 134 14.28 19.29 35.52
C ARG A 134 14.15 17.79 35.34
N PHE A 135 15.29 17.09 35.47
CA PHE A 135 15.41 15.69 35.07
C PHE A 135 14.52 14.71 35.85
N ASP A 136 14.33 14.91 37.15
CA ASP A 136 13.47 14.02 37.95
C ASP A 136 11.99 14.17 37.59
N ASP A 137 11.54 15.41 37.37
CA ASP A 137 10.18 15.67 36.90
C ASP A 137 9.96 15.10 35.49
N ALA A 138 10.96 15.22 34.61
CA ALA A 138 10.92 14.63 33.27
C ALA A 138 10.83 13.10 33.32
N ALA A 139 11.63 12.44 34.19
CA ALA A 139 11.57 11.01 34.41
C ALA A 139 10.18 10.56 34.88
N ALA A 140 9.57 11.29 35.82
CA ALA A 140 8.23 11.01 36.30
C ALA A 140 7.19 11.08 35.17
N GLN A 141 7.30 12.04 34.25
CA GLN A 141 6.41 12.11 33.07
C GLN A 141 6.61 10.92 32.12
N TYR A 142 7.85 10.52 31.82
CA TYR A 142 8.08 9.36 30.96
C TYR A 142 7.65 8.04 31.63
N GLN A 143 7.78 7.92 32.95
CA GLN A 143 7.24 6.79 33.70
C GLN A 143 5.72 6.76 33.70
N ALA A 144 5.06 7.92 33.81
CA ALA A 144 3.60 8.02 33.63
C ALA A 144 3.18 7.60 32.21
N ALA A 145 3.96 7.94 31.19
CA ALA A 145 3.74 7.43 29.82
C ALA A 145 3.88 5.90 29.75
N LEU A 146 4.87 5.30 30.43
CA LEU A 146 5.00 3.83 30.52
C LEU A 146 3.90 3.16 31.35
N ALA A 147 3.31 3.86 32.32
CA ALA A 147 2.17 3.34 33.06
C ALA A 147 0.91 3.24 32.18
N LEU A 148 0.78 4.13 31.18
CA LEU A 148 -0.28 4.07 30.17
C LEU A 148 0.01 3.03 29.09
N ASP A 149 1.25 2.92 28.65
CA ASP A 149 1.71 1.91 27.70
C ASP A 149 3.11 1.39 28.08
N ALA A 150 3.14 0.24 28.77
CA ALA A 150 4.37 -0.39 29.24
C ALA A 150 5.32 -0.80 28.10
N LEU A 151 4.80 -0.88 26.86
CA LEU A 151 5.57 -1.22 25.67
C LEU A 151 6.00 0.00 24.86
N SER A 152 5.65 1.22 25.28
CA SER A 152 5.94 2.46 24.55
C SER A 152 7.42 2.65 24.28
N LEU A 153 7.80 2.42 23.01
CA LEU A 153 9.17 2.64 22.54
C LEU A 153 9.61 4.09 22.74
N ALA A 154 8.71 5.05 22.49
CA ALA A 154 9.00 6.46 22.63
C ALA A 154 9.36 6.83 24.08
N ALA A 155 8.60 6.32 25.07
CA ALA A 155 8.86 6.60 26.47
C ALA A 155 10.19 5.98 26.95
N THR A 156 10.45 4.72 26.58
CA THR A 156 11.72 4.06 26.93
C THR A 156 12.91 4.75 26.27
N ARG A 157 12.79 5.19 25.02
CA ARG A 157 13.85 5.93 24.33
C ARG A 157 14.15 7.27 25.02
N ARG A 158 13.11 8.00 25.44
CA ARG A 158 13.26 9.26 26.19
C ARG A 158 13.90 9.08 27.56
N LEU A 159 13.61 7.97 28.24
CA LEU A 159 14.31 7.61 29.49
C LEU A 159 15.78 7.28 29.25
N ALA A 160 16.12 6.59 28.16
CA ALA A 160 17.51 6.32 27.82
C ALA A 160 18.26 7.62 27.44
N GLU A 161 17.64 8.50 26.65
CA GLU A 161 18.18 9.84 26.34
C GLU A 161 18.41 10.66 27.62
N LEU A 162 17.48 10.61 28.58
CA LEU A 162 17.58 11.28 29.87
C LEU A 162 18.70 10.69 30.75
N ALA A 163 18.85 9.37 30.78
CA ALA A 163 19.93 8.69 31.52
C ALA A 163 21.31 9.08 30.97
N LEU A 164 21.48 9.18 29.65
CA LEU A 164 22.72 9.70 29.04
C LEU A 164 23.00 11.15 29.46
N GLN A 165 21.98 12.01 29.50
CA GLN A 165 22.13 13.40 29.97
C GLN A 165 22.53 13.49 31.45
N ARG A 166 22.07 12.54 32.27
CA ARG A 166 22.46 12.40 33.69
C ARG A 166 23.82 11.76 33.92
N GLN A 167 24.54 11.40 32.85
CA GLN A 167 25.80 10.64 32.91
C GLN A 167 25.64 9.24 33.53
N GLU A 168 24.51 8.58 33.27
CA GLU A 168 24.18 7.23 33.74
C GLU A 168 24.15 6.24 32.55
N PRO A 169 25.29 5.93 31.90
CA PRO A 169 25.33 5.13 30.67
C PRO A 169 24.85 3.68 30.86
N GLU A 170 25.06 3.10 32.04
CA GLU A 170 24.59 1.73 32.34
C GLU A 170 23.06 1.64 32.41
N VAL A 171 22.40 2.70 32.91
CA VAL A 171 20.94 2.79 32.94
C VAL A 171 20.40 2.94 31.52
N ALA A 172 21.00 3.80 30.71
CA ALA A 172 20.65 3.97 29.31
C ALA A 172 20.79 2.65 28.53
N ARG A 173 21.92 1.95 28.70
CA ARG A 173 22.15 0.65 28.08
C ARG A 173 21.13 -0.39 28.51
N GLY A 174 20.88 -0.53 29.83
CA GLY A 174 19.91 -1.48 30.35
C GLY A 174 18.50 -1.26 29.80
N LEU A 175 18.08 0.00 29.63
CA LEU A 175 16.80 0.34 29.01
C LEU A 175 16.73 -0.07 27.54
N ILE A 176 17.80 0.15 26.75
CA ILE A 176 17.83 -0.23 25.34
C ILE A 176 17.99 -1.75 25.16
N ASP A 177 18.80 -2.42 25.96
CA ASP A 177 18.94 -3.88 25.95
C ASP A 177 17.60 -4.55 26.30
N ALA A 178 16.87 -4.02 27.28
CA ALA A 178 15.52 -4.51 27.62
C ALA A 178 14.51 -4.31 26.48
N LEU A 179 14.66 -3.29 25.64
CA LEU A 179 13.88 -3.15 24.40
C LEU A 179 14.30 -4.19 23.36
N MET A 180 15.61 -4.40 23.17
CA MET A 180 16.14 -5.32 22.16
C MET A 180 15.88 -6.79 22.47
N LEU A 181 15.75 -7.16 23.75
CA LEU A 181 15.37 -8.51 24.17
C LEU A 181 13.90 -8.84 23.88
N ARG A 182 13.10 -7.87 23.41
CA ARG A 182 11.71 -8.12 23.02
C ARG A 182 11.68 -8.87 21.68
N PRO A 183 10.94 -9.99 21.54
CA PRO A 183 11.02 -10.84 20.34
C PRO A 183 10.46 -10.22 19.03
N ASP A 184 10.03 -8.96 19.05
CA ASP A 184 9.37 -8.18 17.99
C ASP A 184 10.17 -6.91 17.69
N PHE A 185 11.20 -6.66 18.47
CA PHE A 185 11.99 -5.46 18.33
C PHE A 185 13.06 -5.68 17.27
N THR A 186 12.91 -5.00 16.14
CA THR A 186 14.00 -4.84 15.17
C THR A 186 14.75 -3.57 15.52
N SER A 187 16.05 -3.68 15.80
CA SER A 187 16.89 -2.54 16.18
C SER A 187 16.85 -1.45 15.11
N GLY A 188 16.41 -0.25 15.51
CA GLY A 188 16.45 0.95 14.69
C GLY A 188 17.81 1.66 14.79
N VAL A 189 18.02 2.66 13.92
CA VAL A 189 19.26 3.49 13.96
C VAL A 189 19.32 4.30 15.25
N ALA A 190 18.19 4.80 15.74
CA ALA A 190 18.15 5.59 16.98
C ALA A 190 18.60 4.79 18.21
N GLU A 191 18.25 3.50 18.29
CA GLU A 191 18.67 2.67 19.42
C GLU A 191 20.15 2.28 19.33
N LEU A 192 20.65 2.01 18.13
CA LEU A 192 22.08 1.81 17.89
C LEU A 192 22.90 3.07 18.22
N GLU A 193 22.38 4.26 17.91
CA GLU A 193 22.99 5.55 18.29
C GLU A 193 23.05 5.72 19.81
N LEU A 194 21.96 5.38 20.53
CA LEU A 194 21.94 5.47 22.00
C LEU A 194 22.91 4.48 22.65
N LEU A 195 23.02 3.25 22.13
CA LEU A 195 24.01 2.28 22.59
C LEU A 195 25.44 2.75 22.31
N ALA A 196 25.69 3.33 21.13
CA ALA A 196 27.00 3.88 20.81
C ALA A 196 27.36 5.06 21.73
N GLN A 197 26.39 5.91 22.09
CA GLN A 197 26.58 6.98 23.06
C GLN A 197 26.88 6.44 24.46
N ALA A 198 26.10 5.45 24.93
CA ALA A 198 26.35 4.79 26.22
C ALA A 198 27.74 4.15 26.27
N ALA A 199 28.10 3.38 25.23
CA ALA A 199 29.41 2.74 25.08
C ALA A 199 30.57 3.75 25.05
N ALA A 200 30.37 4.91 24.42
CA ALA A 200 31.37 5.98 24.42
C ALA A 200 31.60 6.58 25.81
N MET A 201 30.54 6.74 26.61
CA MET A 201 30.62 7.29 27.96
C MET A 201 31.21 6.32 28.98
N SER A 202 31.04 5.01 28.77
CA SER A 202 31.60 3.95 29.64
C SER A 202 32.94 3.37 29.13
N ALA A 203 33.48 3.89 28.02
CA ALA A 203 34.67 3.36 27.35
C ALA A 203 34.57 1.85 27.01
N ASP A 204 33.37 1.40 26.62
CA ASP A 204 33.09 0.02 26.25
C ASP A 204 33.76 -0.35 24.90
N PRO A 205 34.47 -1.48 24.81
CA PRO A 205 35.07 -1.96 23.56
C PRO A 205 34.06 -2.21 22.41
N ALA A 206 32.78 -2.38 22.69
CA ALA A 206 31.73 -2.52 21.68
C ALA A 206 31.47 -1.23 20.88
N LEU A 207 32.00 -0.08 21.31
CA LEU A 207 31.82 1.21 20.64
C LEU A 207 32.27 1.18 19.18
N ASP A 208 33.43 0.58 18.90
CA ASP A 208 34.00 0.55 17.56
C ASP A 208 33.15 -0.30 16.61
N ASP A 209 32.59 -1.41 17.10
CA ASP A 209 31.67 -2.27 16.36
C ASP A 209 30.34 -1.54 16.07
N LEU A 210 29.74 -0.89 17.08
CA LEU A 210 28.50 -0.12 16.91
C LEU A 210 28.68 1.03 15.91
N ARG A 211 29.81 1.74 15.96
CA ARG A 211 30.16 2.78 14.99
C ARG A 211 30.35 2.22 13.59
N ALA A 212 31.00 1.07 13.45
CA ALA A 212 31.17 0.40 12.16
C ALA A 212 29.83 -0.03 11.57
N GLN A 213 28.92 -0.57 12.38
CA GLN A 213 27.56 -0.95 11.96
C GLN A 213 26.75 0.26 11.50
N LEU A 214 26.75 1.36 12.26
CA LEU A 214 26.08 2.61 11.89
C LEU A 214 26.64 3.17 10.57
N ALA A 215 27.97 3.20 10.42
CA ALA A 215 28.62 3.69 9.20
C ALA A 215 28.30 2.81 7.97
N ALA A 216 28.24 1.49 8.13
CA ALA A 216 27.88 0.56 7.07
C ALA A 216 26.41 0.72 6.62
N LEU A 217 25.50 0.92 7.59
CA LEU A 217 24.09 1.20 7.32
C LEU A 217 23.91 2.52 6.57
N GLU A 218 24.57 3.59 7.03
CA GLU A 218 24.50 4.90 6.36
C GLU A 218 25.06 4.83 4.94
N ALA A 219 26.20 4.17 4.75
CA ALA A 219 26.82 4.00 3.44
C ALA A 219 25.91 3.21 2.49
N SER A 220 25.30 2.11 2.95
CA SER A 220 24.38 1.31 2.15
C SER A 220 23.15 2.11 1.70
N GLU A 221 22.53 2.87 2.61
CA GLU A 221 21.37 3.71 2.29
C GLU A 221 21.74 4.85 1.32
N ARG A 222 22.90 5.48 1.54
CA ARG A 222 23.44 6.54 0.68
C ARG A 222 23.68 6.01 -0.74
N ASP A 223 24.37 4.89 -0.87
CA ASP A 223 24.78 4.37 -2.17
C ASP A 223 23.55 3.92 -2.98
N ALA A 224 22.52 3.37 -2.31
CA ALA A 224 21.22 3.09 -2.93
C ALA A 224 20.54 4.37 -3.47
N LEU A 225 20.56 5.46 -2.70
CA LEU A 225 20.00 6.75 -3.15
C LEU A 225 20.81 7.38 -4.29
N LEU A 226 22.14 7.28 -4.24
CA LEU A 226 23.00 7.78 -5.31
C LEU A 226 22.83 7.02 -6.61
N ASN A 227 22.68 5.70 -6.55
CA ASN A 227 22.40 4.88 -7.73
C ASN A 227 21.07 5.29 -8.39
N GLU A 228 20.04 5.55 -7.59
CA GLU A 228 18.73 5.99 -8.11
C GLU A 228 18.76 7.43 -8.65
N LEU A 229 19.53 8.33 -8.03
CA LEU A 229 19.75 9.68 -8.54
C LEU A 229 20.59 9.68 -9.83
N GLY A 230 21.60 8.83 -9.91
CA GLY A 230 22.49 8.67 -11.08
C GLY A 230 21.79 8.01 -12.27
N ALA A 231 20.92 7.01 -12.02
CA ALA A 231 20.11 6.36 -13.05
C ALA A 231 19.14 7.35 -13.75
N ARG A 232 18.77 8.46 -13.10
CA ARG A 232 17.91 9.52 -13.66
C ARG A 232 18.68 10.70 -14.27
N GLN A 233 20.00 10.78 -14.14
CA GLN A 233 20.82 11.82 -14.79
C GLN A 233 21.17 11.49 -16.25
N GLN A 234 20.95 10.26 -16.70
CA GLN A 234 20.75 10.01 -18.12
C GLN A 234 19.35 10.53 -18.48
N PRO A 235 19.22 11.44 -19.46
CA PRO A 235 17.92 11.79 -19.99
C PRO A 235 17.41 10.58 -20.78
N GLU A 236 16.87 9.58 -20.09
CA GLU A 236 15.72 8.91 -20.65
C GLU A 236 14.64 9.98 -20.72
N ALA A 237 14.29 10.36 -21.95
CA ALA A 237 13.03 11.05 -22.19
C ALA A 237 11.98 10.36 -21.32
N GLU A 238 11.21 11.12 -20.54
CA GLU A 238 9.96 10.59 -19.99
C GLU A 238 9.33 9.85 -21.16
N PRO A 239 9.09 8.52 -21.07
CA PRO A 239 8.19 7.95 -22.02
C PRO A 239 6.95 8.79 -21.80
N ALA A 240 6.55 9.51 -22.84
CA ALA A 240 5.15 9.83 -22.98
C ALA A 240 4.43 8.57 -22.48
N HIS A 241 3.42 8.72 -21.62
CA HIS A 241 2.45 7.65 -21.49
C HIS A 241 1.73 7.55 -22.85
N THR A 242 2.45 7.14 -23.89
CA THR A 242 1.94 6.36 -24.98
C THR A 242 1.35 5.16 -24.27
N ILE A 243 0.02 5.07 -24.39
CA ILE A 243 -0.67 3.80 -24.41
C ILE A 243 0.29 2.86 -25.15
N PRO A 244 0.81 1.79 -24.51
CA PRO A 244 1.68 0.87 -25.22
C PRO A 244 0.95 0.52 -26.50
N ASP A 245 1.58 0.80 -27.65
CA ASP A 245 1.06 0.29 -28.91
C ASP A 245 0.81 -1.21 -28.70
N PRO A 246 -0.31 -1.75 -29.19
CA PRO A 246 -0.61 -3.16 -29.03
C PRO A 246 0.60 -3.94 -29.56
N LEU A 247 1.37 -4.53 -28.63
CA LEU A 247 2.38 -5.52 -28.98
C LEU A 247 1.70 -6.55 -29.88
N PRO A 248 2.39 -7.06 -30.93
CA PRO A 248 1.78 -7.92 -31.92
C PRO A 248 1.00 -9.05 -31.25
N GLU A 249 -0.26 -9.24 -31.66
CA GLU A 249 -1.14 -10.28 -31.12
C GLU A 249 -0.38 -11.61 -31.11
N ALA A 250 -0.16 -12.16 -29.92
CA ALA A 250 0.37 -13.51 -29.81
C ALA A 250 -0.62 -14.44 -30.53
N ALA A 251 -0.19 -15.12 -31.59
CA ALA A 251 -1.08 -16.01 -32.33
C ALA A 251 -1.47 -17.18 -31.43
N LEU A 252 -2.76 -17.30 -31.15
CA LEU A 252 -3.32 -18.49 -30.50
C LEU A 252 -3.65 -19.55 -31.56
N PRO A 253 -3.64 -20.84 -31.18
CA PRO A 253 -4.17 -21.89 -32.05
C PRO A 253 -5.65 -21.63 -32.38
N GLU A 254 -6.10 -22.00 -33.59
CA GLU A 254 -7.49 -21.77 -34.03
C GLU A 254 -8.48 -22.47 -33.10
N GLU A 255 -8.09 -23.62 -32.53
CA GLU A 255 -8.86 -24.36 -31.54
C GLU A 255 -9.22 -23.49 -30.31
N ALA A 256 -8.35 -22.56 -29.91
CA ALA A 256 -8.65 -21.64 -28.80
C ALA A 256 -9.76 -20.63 -29.18
N HIS A 257 -9.80 -20.20 -30.45
CA HIS A 257 -10.83 -19.31 -30.97
C HIS A 257 -12.16 -20.04 -31.15
N GLU A 258 -12.14 -21.28 -31.62
CA GLU A 258 -13.31 -22.15 -31.68
C GLU A 258 -13.92 -22.36 -30.29
N VAL A 259 -13.10 -22.73 -29.30
CA VAL A 259 -13.56 -22.90 -27.92
C VAL A 259 -14.20 -21.62 -27.37
N LEU A 260 -13.60 -20.46 -27.64
CA LEU A 260 -14.13 -19.17 -27.19
C LEU A 260 -15.52 -18.88 -27.78
N ARG A 261 -15.71 -19.13 -29.08
CA ARG A 261 -16.98 -18.91 -29.78
C ARG A 261 -18.04 -19.92 -29.35
N ASP A 262 -17.70 -21.20 -29.40
CA ASP A 262 -18.67 -22.30 -29.31
C ASP A 262 -19.09 -22.58 -27.87
N HIS A 263 -18.16 -22.43 -26.90
CA HIS A 263 -18.46 -22.70 -25.50
C HIS A 263 -18.77 -21.43 -24.71
N PHE A 264 -18.09 -20.31 -24.98
CA PHE A 264 -18.22 -19.09 -24.18
C PHE A 264 -19.02 -17.97 -24.87
N GLY A 265 -19.35 -18.11 -26.16
CA GLY A 265 -20.19 -17.15 -26.88
C GLY A 265 -19.52 -15.80 -27.15
N PHE A 266 -18.19 -15.70 -27.04
CA PHE A 266 -17.46 -14.47 -27.35
C PHE A 266 -16.86 -14.52 -28.76
N SER A 267 -16.90 -13.40 -29.47
CA SER A 267 -16.40 -13.30 -30.85
C SER A 267 -14.88 -13.14 -30.95
N ALA A 268 -14.22 -12.62 -29.91
CA ALA A 268 -12.78 -12.37 -29.91
C ALA A 268 -12.21 -12.29 -28.48
N PHE A 269 -10.91 -12.62 -28.34
CA PHE A 269 -10.17 -12.42 -27.10
C PHE A 269 -9.86 -10.94 -26.87
N ARG A 270 -9.70 -10.57 -25.61
CA ARG A 270 -9.09 -9.28 -25.24
C ARG A 270 -7.56 -9.38 -25.34
N PRO A 271 -6.84 -8.29 -25.66
CA PRO A 271 -5.39 -8.36 -25.93
C PRO A 271 -4.55 -9.06 -24.86
N ASN A 272 -4.84 -8.82 -23.58
CA ASN A 272 -4.10 -9.44 -22.48
C ASN A 272 -4.50 -10.90 -22.21
N GLN A 273 -5.72 -11.31 -22.58
CA GLN A 273 -6.13 -12.72 -22.47
C GLN A 273 -5.29 -13.58 -23.42
N THR A 274 -5.14 -13.12 -24.66
CA THR A 274 -4.35 -13.78 -25.70
C THR A 274 -2.92 -14.06 -25.23
N ARG A 275 -2.26 -13.05 -24.62
CA ARG A 275 -0.89 -13.18 -24.10
C ARG A 275 -0.78 -14.19 -22.96
N VAL A 276 -1.70 -14.15 -21.99
CA VAL A 276 -1.68 -15.09 -20.86
C VAL A 276 -1.91 -16.52 -21.35
N ILE A 277 -2.90 -16.73 -22.22
CA ILE A 277 -3.23 -18.04 -22.78
C ILE A 277 -2.05 -18.59 -23.58
N ALA A 278 -1.44 -17.78 -24.46
CA ALA A 278 -0.28 -18.19 -25.24
C ALA A 278 0.92 -18.59 -24.36
N SER A 279 1.21 -17.80 -23.32
CA SER A 279 2.29 -18.09 -22.37
C SER A 279 2.06 -19.44 -21.67
N VAL A 280 0.85 -19.65 -21.17
CA VAL A 280 0.48 -20.87 -20.44
C VAL A 280 0.47 -22.11 -21.35
N LEU A 281 -0.06 -22.00 -22.57
CA LEU A 281 -0.03 -23.08 -23.56
C LEU A 281 1.41 -23.45 -23.98
N SER A 282 2.33 -22.48 -23.94
CA SER A 282 3.77 -22.72 -24.15
C SER A 282 4.50 -23.33 -22.94
N GLY A 283 3.78 -23.61 -21.85
CA GLY A 283 4.32 -24.24 -20.64
C GLY A 283 5.07 -23.29 -19.70
N LYS A 284 4.96 -21.97 -19.88
CA LYS A 284 5.69 -20.98 -19.07
C LYS A 284 4.95 -20.61 -17.78
N ALA A 285 5.72 -20.48 -16.70
CA ALA A 285 5.22 -19.96 -15.43
C ALA A 285 4.91 -18.44 -15.53
N THR A 286 3.64 -18.07 -15.36
CA THR A 286 3.13 -16.73 -15.66
C THR A 286 2.46 -16.09 -14.44
N LEU A 287 2.80 -14.83 -14.16
CA LEU A 287 2.06 -13.92 -13.28
C LEU A 287 1.23 -12.97 -14.15
N ALA A 288 -0.09 -13.08 -14.04
CA ALA A 288 -1.04 -12.24 -14.76
C ALA A 288 -1.75 -11.28 -13.80
N ILE A 289 -1.51 -9.98 -13.97
CA ILE A 289 -2.18 -8.91 -13.25
C ILE A 289 -3.24 -8.34 -14.17
N MET A 290 -4.50 -8.63 -13.88
CA MET A 290 -5.61 -8.29 -14.76
C MET A 290 -6.76 -7.73 -13.93
N PRO A 291 -7.29 -6.53 -14.23
CA PRO A 291 -8.34 -5.93 -13.40
C PRO A 291 -9.59 -6.81 -13.33
N THR A 292 -10.43 -6.56 -12.33
CA THR A 292 -11.72 -7.26 -12.21
C THR A 292 -12.58 -6.97 -13.45
N GLY A 293 -13.26 -8.00 -13.97
CA GLY A 293 -14.02 -7.90 -15.23
C GLY A 293 -13.18 -7.99 -16.51
N ALA A 294 -11.85 -8.14 -16.42
CA ALA A 294 -10.97 -8.40 -17.59
C ALA A 294 -11.09 -9.83 -18.16
N GLY A 295 -11.94 -10.68 -17.57
CA GLY A 295 -12.07 -12.09 -17.95
C GLY A 295 -10.87 -12.94 -17.53
N LYS A 296 -10.37 -12.77 -16.30
CA LYS A 296 -9.28 -13.58 -15.73
C LYS A 296 -9.55 -15.08 -15.86
N SER A 297 -10.77 -15.51 -15.58
CA SER A 297 -11.12 -16.94 -15.57
C SER A 297 -10.95 -17.61 -16.93
N LEU A 298 -11.23 -16.89 -18.02
CA LEU A 298 -11.02 -17.40 -19.38
C LEU A 298 -9.56 -17.78 -19.64
N THR A 299 -8.60 -17.11 -18.99
CA THR A 299 -7.16 -17.35 -19.20
C THR A 299 -6.68 -18.70 -18.71
N TYR A 300 -7.43 -19.40 -17.85
CA TYR A 300 -7.17 -20.80 -17.50
C TYR A 300 -8.27 -21.75 -17.95
N GLN A 301 -9.52 -21.30 -18.11
CA GLN A 301 -10.63 -22.14 -18.58
C GLN A 301 -10.43 -22.59 -20.03
N ILE A 302 -9.90 -21.71 -20.90
CA ILE A 302 -9.58 -22.05 -22.28
C ILE A 302 -8.43 -23.08 -22.32
N PRO A 303 -7.24 -22.84 -21.70
CA PRO A 303 -6.21 -23.86 -21.59
C PRO A 303 -6.67 -25.19 -21.00
N ALA A 304 -7.58 -25.19 -20.02
CA ALA A 304 -8.07 -26.43 -19.40
C ALA A 304 -8.83 -27.35 -20.38
N LEU A 305 -9.44 -26.79 -21.43
CA LEU A 305 -10.09 -27.55 -22.49
C LEU A 305 -9.09 -28.08 -23.52
N LEU A 306 -8.05 -27.29 -23.82
CA LEU A 306 -7.05 -27.61 -24.84
C LEU A 306 -5.97 -28.57 -24.34
N LEU A 307 -5.61 -28.48 -23.06
CA LEU A 307 -4.56 -29.29 -22.46
C LEU A 307 -5.06 -30.70 -22.11
N PRO A 308 -4.20 -31.74 -22.19
CA PRO A 308 -4.63 -33.13 -22.08
C PRO A 308 -5.10 -33.51 -20.66
N GLN A 309 -4.41 -33.04 -19.61
CA GLN A 309 -4.69 -33.41 -18.22
C GLN A 309 -5.47 -32.31 -17.48
N ALA A 310 -5.70 -32.52 -16.18
CA ALA A 310 -6.48 -31.60 -15.38
C ALA A 310 -5.79 -30.25 -15.18
N THR A 311 -6.60 -29.19 -15.09
CA THR A 311 -6.22 -27.87 -14.58
C THR A 311 -6.69 -27.76 -13.13
N VAL A 312 -5.77 -27.49 -12.23
CA VAL A 312 -6.07 -27.30 -10.79
C VAL A 312 -6.13 -25.81 -10.51
N VAL A 313 -7.22 -25.35 -9.90
CA VAL A 313 -7.43 -23.93 -9.56
C VAL A 313 -7.54 -23.77 -8.05
N VAL A 314 -6.50 -23.19 -7.44
CA VAL A 314 -6.49 -22.80 -6.03
C VAL A 314 -7.17 -21.44 -5.91
N SER A 315 -8.26 -21.36 -5.16
CA SER A 315 -8.98 -20.09 -4.91
C SER A 315 -9.34 -19.96 -3.43
N PRO A 316 -9.33 -18.77 -2.82
CA PRO A 316 -9.53 -18.63 -1.38
C PRO A 316 -11.01 -18.69 -0.95
N LEU A 317 -11.95 -18.69 -1.89
CA LEU A 317 -13.37 -18.45 -1.61
C LEU A 317 -14.25 -19.56 -2.15
N ILE A 318 -14.74 -20.39 -1.24
CA ILE A 318 -15.62 -21.54 -1.55
C ILE A 318 -16.90 -21.09 -2.27
N ALA A 319 -17.49 -19.96 -1.86
CA ALA A 319 -18.69 -19.40 -2.50
C ALA A 319 -18.43 -19.03 -3.97
N LEU A 320 -17.29 -18.38 -4.24
CA LEU A 320 -16.90 -17.98 -5.59
C LEU A 320 -16.64 -19.19 -6.50
N MET A 321 -16.10 -20.29 -5.98
CA MET A 321 -15.89 -21.50 -6.78
C MET A 321 -17.19 -22.12 -7.27
N LYS A 322 -18.24 -22.09 -6.42
CA LYS A 322 -19.55 -22.62 -6.78
C LYS A 322 -20.17 -21.79 -7.91
N ASP A 323 -20.17 -20.47 -7.76
CA ASP A 323 -20.64 -19.53 -8.78
C ASP A 323 -19.84 -19.69 -10.10
N GLN A 324 -18.52 -19.88 -9.99
CA GLN A 324 -17.68 -20.12 -11.16
C GLN A 324 -18.08 -21.40 -11.90
N ILE A 325 -18.28 -22.53 -11.20
CA ILE A 325 -18.76 -23.78 -11.82
C ILE A 325 -20.14 -23.59 -12.46
N GLU A 326 -21.06 -22.92 -11.77
CA GLU A 326 -22.41 -22.69 -12.27
C GLU A 326 -22.38 -21.81 -13.54
N SER A 327 -21.44 -20.88 -13.65
CA SER A 327 -21.24 -20.07 -14.86
C SER A 327 -20.54 -20.78 -16.02
N LEU A 328 -19.95 -21.98 -15.81
CA LEU A 328 -19.25 -22.70 -16.86
C LEU A 328 -20.21 -23.19 -17.95
N PRO A 329 -19.77 -23.27 -19.21
CA PRO A 329 -20.51 -23.96 -20.27
C PRO A 329 -20.82 -25.41 -19.86
N THR A 330 -21.99 -25.94 -20.23
CA THR A 330 -22.46 -27.26 -19.78
C THR A 330 -21.43 -28.38 -19.99
N THR A 331 -20.76 -28.37 -21.15
CA THR A 331 -19.69 -29.32 -21.51
C THR A 331 -18.50 -29.31 -20.55
N LEU A 332 -18.15 -28.13 -20.01
CA LEU A 332 -17.07 -27.97 -19.06
C LEU A 332 -17.55 -28.17 -17.62
N ARG A 333 -18.79 -27.77 -17.32
CA ARG A 333 -19.43 -27.93 -16.01
C ARG A 333 -19.48 -29.41 -15.60
N GLU A 334 -19.84 -30.31 -16.51
CA GLU A 334 -19.87 -31.76 -16.26
C GLU A 334 -18.48 -32.36 -16.00
N ARG A 335 -17.44 -31.68 -16.46
CA ARG A 335 -16.03 -32.07 -16.28
C ARG A 335 -15.30 -31.15 -15.30
N ALA A 336 -16.04 -30.39 -14.51
CA ALA A 336 -15.50 -29.55 -13.44
C ALA A 336 -15.94 -30.09 -12.08
N THR A 337 -15.08 -29.93 -11.08
CA THR A 337 -15.43 -30.28 -9.70
C THR A 337 -14.84 -29.29 -8.72
N VAL A 338 -15.44 -29.22 -7.53
CA VAL A 338 -14.94 -28.47 -6.37
C VAL A 338 -14.56 -29.45 -5.27
N ILE A 339 -13.45 -29.19 -4.58
CA ILE A 339 -13.02 -29.93 -3.40
C ILE A 339 -12.88 -28.93 -2.25
N ASN A 340 -13.84 -28.95 -1.32
CA ASN A 340 -13.91 -28.06 -0.17
C ASN A 340 -14.38 -28.81 1.09
N SER A 341 -14.40 -28.15 2.25
CA SER A 341 -14.78 -28.71 3.55
C SER A 341 -16.26 -29.06 3.73
N SER A 342 -17.16 -28.60 2.85
CA SER A 342 -18.61 -28.84 2.98
C SER A 342 -19.10 -30.13 2.31
N ILE A 343 -18.24 -30.85 1.60
CA ILE A 343 -18.57 -32.12 0.92
C ILE A 343 -18.52 -33.30 1.88
N SER A 344 -19.51 -34.20 1.79
CA SER A 344 -19.56 -35.43 2.61
C SER A 344 -18.37 -36.37 2.33
N GLY A 345 -18.00 -37.21 3.30
CA GLY A 345 -16.86 -38.13 3.13
C GLY A 345 -17.02 -39.11 1.95
N ALA A 346 -18.23 -39.61 1.72
CA ALA A 346 -18.52 -40.53 0.62
C ALA A 346 -18.39 -39.84 -0.75
N GLU A 347 -18.93 -38.62 -0.87
CA GLU A 347 -18.86 -37.84 -2.09
C GLU A 347 -17.42 -37.38 -2.38
N MET A 348 -16.68 -36.97 -1.35
CA MET A 348 -15.25 -36.66 -1.45
C MET A 348 -14.46 -37.85 -2.01
N ALA A 349 -14.66 -39.05 -1.44
CA ALA A 349 -13.99 -40.26 -1.92
C ALA A 349 -14.34 -40.57 -3.38
N SER A 350 -15.59 -40.34 -3.81
CA SER A 350 -15.98 -40.48 -5.21
C SER A 350 -15.26 -39.49 -6.11
N ARG A 351 -15.28 -38.20 -5.76
CA ARG A 351 -14.60 -37.15 -6.53
C ARG A 351 -13.10 -37.42 -6.64
N LEU A 352 -12.44 -37.90 -5.58
CA LEU A 352 -11.02 -38.29 -5.63
C LEU A 352 -10.73 -39.46 -6.58
N ARG A 353 -11.59 -40.48 -6.61
CA ARG A 353 -11.45 -41.58 -7.58
C ARG A 353 -11.60 -41.07 -9.02
N ASP A 354 -12.54 -40.18 -9.24
CA ASP A 354 -12.84 -39.61 -10.55
C ASP A 354 -11.74 -38.66 -11.04
N ILE A 355 -11.15 -37.89 -10.13
CA ILE A 355 -9.91 -37.12 -10.37
C ILE A 355 -8.80 -38.07 -10.80
N ALA A 356 -8.51 -39.11 -10.01
CA ALA A 356 -7.44 -40.05 -10.30
C ALA A 356 -7.65 -40.86 -11.60
N ALA A 357 -8.90 -40.95 -12.07
CA ALA A 357 -9.27 -41.55 -13.35
C ALA A 357 -9.24 -40.55 -14.52
N GLY A 358 -8.90 -39.28 -14.28
CA GLY A 358 -8.79 -38.24 -15.32
C GLY A 358 -10.13 -37.75 -15.88
N ARG A 359 -11.24 -37.93 -15.15
CA ARG A 359 -12.58 -37.54 -15.65
C ARG A 359 -12.79 -36.03 -15.66
N TYR A 360 -12.16 -35.31 -14.73
CA TYR A 360 -12.28 -33.85 -14.61
C TYR A 360 -11.19 -33.11 -15.37
N LYS A 361 -11.59 -32.05 -16.09
CA LYS A 361 -10.71 -31.07 -16.74
C LYS A 361 -10.40 -29.88 -15.85
N LEU A 362 -11.34 -29.44 -15.01
CA LEU A 362 -11.12 -28.41 -13.99
C LEU A 362 -11.37 -28.96 -12.59
N VAL A 363 -10.42 -28.69 -11.69
CA VAL A 363 -10.53 -29.04 -10.26
C VAL A 363 -10.30 -27.78 -9.43
N TYR A 364 -11.37 -27.20 -8.92
CA TYR A 364 -11.33 -26.07 -8.00
C TYR A 364 -11.09 -26.55 -6.58
N ILE A 365 -10.11 -25.95 -5.89
CA ILE A 365 -9.75 -26.34 -4.53
C ILE A 365 -9.54 -25.14 -3.61
N ALA A 366 -9.92 -25.34 -2.35
CA ALA A 366 -9.52 -24.46 -1.28
C ALA A 366 -8.05 -24.76 -0.87
N PRO A 367 -7.24 -23.74 -0.50
CA PRO A 367 -5.81 -23.90 -0.25
C PRO A 367 -5.47 -24.96 0.80
N GLU A 368 -6.29 -25.11 1.85
CA GLU A 368 -6.08 -26.09 2.91
C GLU A 368 -6.09 -27.54 2.41
N ARG A 369 -6.68 -27.81 1.24
CA ARG A 369 -6.71 -29.14 0.63
C ARG A 369 -5.37 -29.59 0.09
N LEU A 370 -4.46 -28.67 -0.19
CA LEU A 370 -3.09 -28.99 -0.62
C LEU A 370 -2.30 -29.74 0.47
N ARG A 371 -2.75 -29.70 1.73
CA ARG A 371 -2.15 -30.46 2.83
C ARG A 371 -2.53 -31.94 2.84
N GLN A 372 -3.49 -32.36 2.03
CA GLN A 372 -4.06 -33.70 2.07
C GLN A 372 -3.39 -34.61 1.05
N ARG A 373 -2.53 -35.53 1.52
CA ARG A 373 -1.81 -36.48 0.66
C ARG A 373 -2.70 -37.30 -0.27
N ALA A 374 -3.88 -37.72 0.20
CA ALA A 374 -4.82 -38.47 -0.63
C ALA A 374 -5.26 -37.69 -1.88
N PHE A 375 -5.42 -36.36 -1.75
CA PHE A 375 -5.77 -35.48 -2.84
C PHE A 375 -4.59 -35.28 -3.81
N LEU A 376 -3.40 -34.98 -3.29
CA LEU A 376 -2.19 -34.85 -4.13
C LEU A 376 -1.88 -36.15 -4.90
N HIS A 377 -2.06 -37.30 -4.25
CA HIS A 377 -1.89 -38.60 -4.92
C HIS A 377 -2.90 -38.83 -6.04
N ALA A 378 -4.17 -38.43 -5.85
CA ALA A 378 -5.17 -38.51 -6.91
C ALA A 378 -4.79 -37.65 -8.13
N LEU A 379 -4.38 -36.39 -7.90
CA LEU A 379 -3.92 -35.49 -8.96
C LEU A 379 -2.66 -36.01 -9.66
N LYS A 380 -1.70 -36.53 -8.89
CA LYS A 380 -0.44 -37.07 -9.44
C LYS A 380 -0.69 -38.27 -10.36
N ARG A 381 -1.72 -39.09 -10.07
CA ARG A 381 -2.10 -40.22 -10.93
C ARG A 381 -2.70 -39.78 -12.26
N SER A 382 -3.53 -38.74 -12.28
CA SER A 382 -4.12 -38.22 -13.53
C SER A 382 -3.18 -37.29 -14.30
N GLY A 383 -2.19 -36.73 -13.60
CA GLY A 383 -1.37 -35.63 -14.08
C GLY A 383 -2.10 -34.29 -14.01
N VAL A 384 -1.31 -33.21 -14.05
CA VAL A 384 -1.78 -31.82 -14.02
C VAL A 384 -1.10 -31.08 -15.15
N SER A 385 -1.87 -30.54 -16.10
CA SER A 385 -1.32 -29.76 -17.21
C SER A 385 -1.16 -28.28 -16.89
N LEU A 386 -1.90 -27.78 -15.90
CA LEU A 386 -1.83 -26.39 -15.46
C LEU A 386 -2.21 -26.27 -13.99
N PHE A 387 -1.39 -25.58 -13.23
CA PHE A 387 -1.65 -25.23 -11.84
C PHE A 387 -1.90 -23.73 -11.72
N VAL A 388 -3.10 -23.36 -11.27
CA VAL A 388 -3.55 -21.98 -11.20
C VAL A 388 -3.66 -21.56 -9.73
N VAL A 389 -3.09 -20.41 -9.41
CA VAL A 389 -3.27 -19.74 -8.11
C VAL A 389 -4.07 -18.46 -8.36
N ASP A 390 -5.36 -18.53 -8.08
CA ASP A 390 -6.24 -17.35 -8.11
C ASP A 390 -6.10 -16.54 -6.83
N GLU A 391 -6.29 -15.22 -6.95
CA GLU A 391 -5.96 -14.24 -5.91
C GLU A 391 -4.54 -14.44 -5.33
N ALA A 392 -3.56 -14.58 -6.22
CA ALA A 392 -2.17 -14.87 -5.88
C ALA A 392 -1.55 -13.87 -4.89
N HIS A 393 -2.12 -12.66 -4.74
CA HIS A 393 -1.71 -11.71 -3.72
C HIS A 393 -1.84 -12.26 -2.28
N CYS A 394 -2.64 -13.31 -2.04
CA CYS A 394 -2.75 -13.99 -0.75
C CYS A 394 -1.45 -14.68 -0.28
N VAL A 395 -0.46 -14.89 -1.15
CA VAL A 395 0.87 -15.43 -0.76
C VAL A 395 1.74 -14.37 -0.06
N SER A 396 1.42 -13.09 -0.22
CA SER A 396 2.18 -11.98 0.36
C SER A 396 1.97 -11.97 1.87
N LEU A 397 3.00 -12.32 2.63
CA LEU A 397 2.99 -12.40 4.11
C LEU A 397 2.57 -11.08 4.77
N TRP A 398 2.84 -9.96 4.09
CA TRP A 398 2.52 -8.60 4.53
C TRP A 398 1.33 -8.00 3.77
N GLY A 399 0.73 -8.77 2.86
CA GLY A 399 -0.50 -8.43 2.19
C GLY A 399 -1.68 -8.51 3.16
N LEU A 400 -2.60 -7.55 3.05
CA LEU A 400 -3.80 -7.46 3.90
C LEU A 400 -4.75 -8.67 3.79
N SER A 401 -4.51 -9.56 2.82
CA SER A 401 -5.29 -10.77 2.58
C SER A 401 -4.44 -12.05 2.69
N PHE A 402 -3.31 -12.00 3.43
CA PHE A 402 -2.46 -13.17 3.67
C PHE A 402 -3.27 -14.35 4.22
N ARG A 403 -3.01 -15.54 3.68
CA ARG A 403 -3.60 -16.80 4.16
C ARG A 403 -2.49 -17.80 4.45
N PRO A 404 -2.33 -18.28 5.70
CA PRO A 404 -1.29 -19.27 6.05
C PRO A 404 -1.31 -20.51 5.17
N ASP A 405 -2.49 -20.94 4.70
CA ASP A 405 -2.63 -22.10 3.83
C ASP A 405 -1.96 -21.96 2.46
N TYR A 406 -1.72 -20.73 1.99
CA TYR A 406 -0.99 -20.49 0.74
C TYR A 406 0.49 -20.85 0.86
N LEU A 407 1.03 -20.97 2.08
CA LEU A 407 2.42 -21.39 2.33
C LEU A 407 2.70 -22.86 1.93
N PHE A 408 1.66 -23.68 1.71
CA PHE A 408 1.80 -25.07 1.28
C PHE A 408 1.78 -25.23 -0.25
N ILE A 409 1.53 -24.15 -1.00
CA ILE A 409 1.40 -24.22 -2.46
C ILE A 409 2.69 -24.73 -3.10
N ARG A 410 3.86 -24.25 -2.64
CA ARG A 410 5.14 -24.64 -3.23
C ARG A 410 5.46 -26.13 -3.04
N ASP A 411 5.19 -26.67 -1.85
CA ASP A 411 5.44 -28.08 -1.54
C ASP A 411 4.52 -28.99 -2.36
N ALA A 412 3.24 -28.65 -2.43
CA ALA A 412 2.27 -29.37 -3.24
C ALA A 412 2.59 -29.27 -4.75
N PHE A 413 3.00 -28.09 -5.22
CA PHE A 413 3.44 -27.86 -6.59
C PHE A 413 4.64 -28.75 -6.96
N ALA A 414 5.63 -28.84 -6.09
CA ALA A 414 6.78 -29.73 -6.28
C ALA A 414 6.40 -31.22 -6.27
N GLU A 415 5.49 -31.64 -5.38
CA GLU A 415 5.02 -33.03 -5.30
C GLU A 415 4.27 -33.49 -6.57
N LEU A 416 3.56 -32.57 -7.21
CA LEU A 416 2.84 -32.74 -8.47
C LEU A 416 3.75 -32.73 -9.71
N GLY A 417 5.07 -32.57 -9.54
CA GLY A 417 6.04 -32.59 -10.64
C GLY A 417 6.23 -31.24 -11.34
N SER A 418 5.92 -30.14 -10.65
CA SER A 418 6.12 -28.76 -11.14
C SER A 418 5.45 -28.47 -12.50
N PRO A 419 4.12 -28.68 -12.62
CA PRO A 419 3.39 -28.35 -13.85
C PRO A 419 3.48 -26.85 -14.19
N PRO A 420 3.13 -26.42 -15.41
CA PRO A 420 3.01 -25.00 -15.73
C PRO A 420 2.16 -24.25 -14.69
N LEU A 421 2.64 -23.08 -14.24
CA LEU A 421 2.01 -22.27 -13.20
C LEU A 421 1.38 -21.00 -13.79
N LEU A 422 0.14 -20.70 -13.41
CA LEU A 422 -0.49 -19.41 -13.65
C LEU A 422 -0.92 -18.77 -12.33
N ALA A 423 -0.28 -17.68 -11.94
CA ALA A 423 -0.67 -16.85 -10.81
C ALA A 423 -1.52 -15.67 -11.31
N LEU A 424 -2.74 -15.52 -10.78
CA LEU A 424 -3.69 -14.49 -11.17
C LEU A 424 -4.01 -13.56 -10.01
N THR A 425 -4.03 -12.25 -10.27
CA THR A 425 -4.53 -11.28 -9.29
C THR A 425 -5.16 -10.07 -9.99
N ALA A 426 -6.13 -9.45 -9.33
CA ALA A 426 -6.72 -8.20 -9.80
C ALA A 426 -5.77 -7.01 -9.65
N THR A 427 -5.02 -7.00 -8.56
CA THR A 427 -4.18 -5.89 -8.13
C THR A 427 -2.93 -6.45 -7.44
N ALA A 428 -1.76 -5.95 -7.79
CA ALA A 428 -0.52 -6.22 -7.07
C ALA A 428 0.44 -5.05 -7.22
N SER A 429 0.89 -4.48 -6.09
CA SER A 429 1.99 -3.52 -6.07
C SER A 429 3.29 -4.17 -6.53
N ASP A 430 4.30 -3.39 -6.94
CA ASP A 430 5.60 -3.95 -7.35
C ASP A 430 6.24 -4.83 -6.26
N GLY A 431 6.03 -4.49 -4.98
CA GLY A 431 6.47 -5.32 -3.85
C GLY A 431 5.73 -6.66 -3.81
N THR A 432 4.39 -6.63 -3.89
CA THR A 432 3.55 -7.83 -3.94
C THR A 432 3.89 -8.71 -5.15
N GLN A 433 4.16 -8.10 -6.31
CA GLN A 433 4.58 -8.83 -7.50
C GLN A 433 5.91 -9.55 -7.28
N ALA A 434 6.90 -8.87 -6.69
CA ALA A 434 8.20 -9.48 -6.37
C ALA A 434 8.03 -10.66 -5.41
N GLU A 435 7.20 -10.52 -4.37
CA GLU A 435 6.90 -11.60 -3.42
C GLU A 435 6.23 -12.80 -4.09
N ILE A 436 5.19 -12.58 -4.91
CA ILE A 436 4.51 -13.66 -5.66
C ILE A 436 5.50 -14.41 -6.55
N ARG A 437 6.31 -13.67 -7.33
CA ARG A 437 7.29 -14.28 -8.24
C ARG A 437 8.35 -15.06 -7.48
N THR A 438 8.81 -14.54 -6.35
CA THR A 438 9.81 -15.20 -5.52
C THR A 438 9.25 -16.47 -4.87
N TYR A 439 8.03 -16.41 -4.34
CA TYR A 439 7.42 -17.51 -3.60
C TYR A 439 6.91 -18.63 -4.53
N LEU A 440 6.24 -18.28 -5.63
CA LEU A 440 5.65 -19.24 -6.57
C LEU A 440 6.55 -19.58 -7.76
N GLY A 441 7.59 -18.80 -8.03
CA GLY A 441 8.48 -19.03 -9.20
C GLY A 441 7.92 -18.55 -10.54
N ALA A 442 6.99 -17.59 -10.54
CA ALA A 442 6.40 -17.04 -11.77
C ALA A 442 7.40 -16.14 -12.53
N ALA A 443 7.80 -16.57 -13.73
CA ALA A 443 8.85 -15.91 -14.50
C ALA A 443 8.32 -14.79 -15.40
N GLU A 444 7.25 -15.06 -16.17
CA GLU A 444 6.67 -14.12 -17.13
C GLU A 444 5.64 -13.21 -16.46
N LEU A 445 5.74 -11.89 -16.65
CA LEU A 445 4.79 -10.91 -16.13
C LEU A 445 3.91 -10.39 -17.27
N VAL A 446 2.60 -10.64 -17.17
CA VAL A 446 1.59 -10.02 -18.04
C VAL A 446 0.77 -9.06 -17.19
N SER A 447 1.03 -7.76 -17.33
CA SER A 447 0.29 -6.72 -16.62
C SER A 447 -0.65 -6.00 -17.59
N ALA A 448 -1.95 -6.09 -17.32
CA ALA A 448 -2.96 -5.26 -17.97
C ALA A 448 -3.06 -3.92 -17.24
N SER A 449 -3.31 -2.85 -18.00
CA SER A 449 -3.64 -1.57 -17.37
C SER A 449 -4.86 -1.73 -16.47
N VAL A 450 -4.71 -1.34 -15.20
CA VAL A 450 -5.82 -1.22 -14.25
C VAL A 450 -6.69 0.00 -14.53
N PHE A 451 -6.29 0.87 -15.46
CA PHE A 451 -7.02 2.07 -15.82
C PHE A 451 -8.34 1.72 -16.52
N ARG A 452 -9.43 2.29 -16.01
CA ARG A 452 -10.76 2.15 -16.58
C ARG A 452 -11.26 3.54 -16.99
N PRO A 453 -11.22 3.90 -18.29
CA PRO A 453 -11.56 5.24 -18.76
C PRO A 453 -13.02 5.62 -18.48
N ASN A 454 -13.90 4.63 -18.28
CA ASN A 454 -15.30 4.85 -17.98
C ASN A 454 -15.59 5.13 -16.48
N LEU A 455 -14.58 5.04 -15.61
CA LEU A 455 -14.74 5.32 -14.18
C LEU A 455 -14.29 6.74 -13.82
N TYR A 456 -15.20 7.53 -13.26
CA TYR A 456 -14.91 8.86 -12.72
C TYR A 456 -14.63 8.77 -11.22
N VAL A 457 -13.35 8.85 -10.86
CA VAL A 457 -12.88 8.81 -9.47
C VAL A 457 -12.96 10.20 -8.85
N GLN A 458 -13.65 10.33 -7.71
CA GLN A 458 -13.81 11.61 -7.02
C GLN A 458 -13.71 11.48 -5.49
N VAL A 459 -13.28 12.59 -4.89
CA VAL A 459 -13.15 12.78 -3.45
C VAL A 459 -14.14 13.85 -3.03
N GLN A 460 -15.04 13.55 -2.09
CA GLN A 460 -15.87 14.56 -1.47
C GLN A 460 -15.51 14.69 0.00
N ARG A 461 -15.06 15.88 0.39
CA ARG A 461 -14.69 16.19 1.77
C ARG A 461 -15.94 16.53 2.57
N ALA A 462 -15.97 16.08 3.81
CA ALA A 462 -16.97 16.39 4.80
C ALA A 462 -16.27 16.74 6.12
N GLY A 463 -16.82 17.70 6.87
CA GLY A 463 -16.30 18.12 8.17
C GLY A 463 -16.51 17.07 9.25
N ASN A 464 -17.67 16.39 9.23
CA ASN A 464 -18.09 15.44 10.26
C ASN A 464 -18.96 14.31 9.67
N ARG A 465 -19.53 13.47 10.54
CA ARG A 465 -20.41 12.36 10.13
C ARG A 465 -21.74 12.86 9.54
N GLU A 466 -22.34 13.88 10.13
CA GLU A 466 -23.64 14.42 9.70
C GLU A 466 -23.56 14.96 8.26
N GLU A 467 -22.47 15.66 7.92
CA GLU A 467 -22.21 16.11 6.54
C GLU A 467 -22.03 14.93 5.58
N LYS A 468 -21.49 13.79 6.02
CA LYS A 468 -21.40 12.58 5.19
C LYS A 468 -22.77 11.94 4.98
N ASP A 469 -23.59 11.92 6.03
CA ASP A 469 -24.98 11.44 5.98
C ASP A 469 -25.84 12.31 5.04
N GLN A 470 -25.63 13.62 5.03
CA GLN A 470 -26.28 14.50 4.06
C GLN A 470 -25.74 14.29 2.64
N ALA A 471 -24.41 14.21 2.49
CA ALA A 471 -23.78 13.99 1.20
C ALA A 471 -24.25 12.69 0.54
N ILE A 472 -24.37 11.59 1.29
CA ILE A 472 -24.79 10.32 0.71
C ILE A 472 -26.24 10.33 0.22
N VAL A 473 -27.15 10.99 0.94
CA VAL A 473 -28.54 11.18 0.51
C VAL A 473 -28.58 11.98 -0.79
N GLU A 474 -27.86 13.10 -0.86
CA GLU A 474 -27.81 13.93 -2.06
C GLU A 474 -27.18 13.22 -3.27
N LEU A 475 -26.12 12.44 -3.05
CA LEU A 475 -25.47 11.65 -4.09
C LEU A 475 -26.42 10.57 -4.62
N CYS A 476 -27.09 9.85 -3.72
CA CYS A 476 -28.04 8.82 -4.11
C CYS A 476 -29.23 9.41 -4.87
N ARG A 477 -29.72 10.61 -4.52
CA ARG A 477 -30.79 11.29 -5.28
C ARG A 477 -30.34 11.71 -6.69
N ARG A 478 -29.11 12.22 -6.83
CA ARG A 478 -28.59 12.75 -8.10
C ARG A 478 -28.17 11.67 -9.08
N ILE A 479 -27.66 10.55 -8.59
CA ILE A 479 -27.14 9.47 -9.44
C ILE A 479 -28.26 8.48 -9.72
N ALA A 480 -28.63 8.36 -11.00
CA ALA A 480 -29.57 7.35 -11.46
C ALA A 480 -28.90 5.97 -11.60
N GLY A 481 -29.69 4.90 -11.49
CA GLY A 481 -29.24 3.52 -11.60
C GLY A 481 -28.74 2.91 -10.29
N ALA A 482 -28.13 1.72 -10.39
CA ALA A 482 -27.72 0.93 -9.23
C ALA A 482 -26.48 1.51 -8.54
N ILE A 483 -26.49 1.55 -7.21
CA ILE A 483 -25.43 2.14 -6.38
C ILE A 483 -25.03 1.13 -5.29
N ILE A 484 -23.73 0.98 -5.05
CA ILE A 484 -23.21 0.31 -3.85
C ILE A 484 -22.58 1.35 -2.94
N VAL A 485 -22.94 1.31 -1.66
CA VAL A 485 -22.33 2.12 -0.60
C VAL A 485 -21.51 1.19 0.29
N TYR A 486 -20.20 1.39 0.36
CA TYR A 486 -19.33 0.67 1.28
C TYR A 486 -19.23 1.39 2.62
N ALA A 487 -19.63 0.69 3.68
CA ALA A 487 -19.44 1.10 5.07
C ALA A 487 -18.70 0.01 5.83
N ARG A 488 -17.92 0.40 6.85
CA ARG A 488 -17.03 -0.55 7.55
C ARG A 488 -17.78 -1.46 8.52
N ALA A 489 -18.67 -0.88 9.34
CA ALA A 489 -19.37 -1.60 10.39
C ALA A 489 -20.77 -2.03 9.95
N ARG A 490 -21.23 -3.16 10.50
CA ARG A 490 -22.58 -3.72 10.25
C ARG A 490 -23.67 -2.74 10.63
N GLN A 491 -23.56 -2.19 11.84
CA GLN A 491 -24.46 -1.16 12.36
C GLN A 491 -24.53 0.06 11.43
N THR A 492 -23.39 0.53 10.91
CA THR A 492 -23.38 1.66 9.96
C THR A 492 -24.08 1.31 8.65
N CYS A 493 -24.02 0.06 8.19
CA CYS A 493 -24.76 -0.37 7.00
C CYS A 493 -26.27 -0.28 7.22
N GLU A 494 -26.73 -0.76 8.38
CA GLU A 494 -28.14 -0.72 8.78
C GLU A 494 -28.64 0.73 8.92
N GLU A 495 -27.90 1.56 9.66
CA GLU A 495 -28.20 2.98 9.89
C GLU A 495 -28.30 3.78 8.58
N LEU A 496 -27.33 3.60 7.68
CA LEU A 496 -27.33 4.31 6.39
C LEU A 496 -28.45 3.82 5.47
N ALA A 497 -28.74 2.52 5.44
CA ALA A 497 -29.85 2.01 4.65
C ALA A 497 -31.19 2.55 5.17
N GLU A 498 -31.35 2.68 6.49
CA GLU A 498 -32.53 3.29 7.08
C GLU A 498 -32.62 4.80 6.79
N LEU A 499 -31.51 5.53 6.92
CA LEU A 499 -31.43 6.95 6.57
C LEU A 499 -31.88 7.20 5.11
N LEU A 500 -31.41 6.36 4.19
CA LEU A 500 -31.78 6.44 2.77
C LEU A 500 -33.27 6.13 2.57
N ARG A 501 -33.82 5.09 3.23
CA ARG A 501 -35.26 4.75 3.15
C ARG A 501 -36.15 5.87 3.69
N ARG A 502 -35.77 6.50 4.81
CA ARG A 502 -36.49 7.68 5.36
C ARG A 502 -36.46 8.89 4.43
N ASN A 503 -35.58 8.89 3.43
CA ASN A 503 -35.44 9.94 2.42
C ASN A 503 -36.00 9.50 1.04
N ASP A 504 -36.90 8.51 1.01
CA ASP A 504 -37.58 7.96 -0.16
C ASP A 504 -36.64 7.31 -1.20
N ILE A 505 -35.52 6.77 -0.74
CA ILE A 505 -34.56 6.04 -1.58
C ILE A 505 -34.70 4.54 -1.31
N GLN A 506 -34.94 3.75 -2.36
CA GLN A 506 -34.97 2.29 -2.31
C GLN A 506 -33.58 1.73 -1.94
N ALA A 507 -33.36 1.49 -0.65
CA ALA A 507 -32.10 1.05 -0.10
C ALA A 507 -32.25 -0.18 0.83
N GLU A 508 -31.35 -1.16 0.67
CA GLU A 508 -31.19 -2.30 1.57
C GLU A 508 -29.75 -2.36 2.10
N HIS A 509 -29.51 -3.19 3.13
CA HIS A 509 -28.18 -3.41 3.70
C HIS A 509 -27.72 -4.86 3.53
N TYR A 510 -26.40 -5.07 3.47
CA TYR A 510 -25.80 -6.40 3.33
C TYR A 510 -24.54 -6.56 4.20
N HIS A 511 -24.54 -7.55 5.08
CA HIS A 511 -23.38 -7.99 5.87
C HIS A 511 -23.53 -9.45 6.32
N ALA A 512 -22.47 -10.01 6.90
CA ALA A 512 -22.38 -11.43 7.25
C ALA A 512 -23.46 -11.98 8.22
N GLN A 513 -24.19 -11.11 8.92
CA GLN A 513 -25.24 -11.48 9.89
C GLN A 513 -26.67 -11.30 9.37
N VAL A 514 -26.83 -10.85 8.12
CA VAL A 514 -28.15 -10.83 7.47
C VAL A 514 -28.60 -12.29 7.27
N SER A 515 -29.80 -12.62 7.73
CA SER A 515 -30.37 -13.97 7.67
C SER A 515 -30.72 -14.42 6.25
N ASP A 516 -31.14 -13.49 5.40
CA ASP A 516 -31.56 -13.73 4.01
C ASP A 516 -30.67 -12.98 3.00
N ARG A 517 -29.37 -13.27 3.03
CA ARG A 517 -28.36 -12.63 2.16
C ARG A 517 -28.65 -12.88 0.67
N ASP A 518 -29.06 -14.10 0.34
CA ASP A 518 -29.26 -14.52 -1.04
C ASP A 518 -30.43 -13.75 -1.67
N ALA A 519 -31.55 -13.56 -0.96
CA ALA A 519 -32.67 -12.80 -1.51
C ALA A 519 -32.34 -11.30 -1.66
N VAL A 520 -31.60 -10.70 -0.71
CA VAL A 520 -31.14 -9.29 -0.83
C VAL A 520 -30.25 -9.14 -2.07
N GLN A 521 -29.32 -10.07 -2.27
CA GLN A 521 -28.46 -10.09 -3.44
C GLN A 521 -29.30 -10.23 -4.73
N GLU A 522 -30.23 -11.19 -4.79
CA GLU A 522 -31.11 -11.37 -5.95
C GLU A 522 -31.91 -10.11 -6.31
N ARG A 523 -32.50 -9.44 -5.31
CA ARG A 523 -33.26 -8.19 -5.53
C ARG A 523 -32.38 -7.09 -6.12
N PHE A 524 -31.16 -6.93 -5.60
CA PHE A 524 -30.20 -5.98 -6.15
C PHE A 524 -29.77 -6.34 -7.58
N MET A 525 -29.50 -7.62 -7.85
CA MET A 525 -29.13 -8.10 -9.18
C MET A 525 -30.25 -7.84 -10.21
N ARG A 526 -31.50 -8.12 -9.84
CA ARG A 526 -32.71 -7.89 -10.66
C ARG A 526 -33.14 -6.42 -10.75
N GLY A 527 -32.46 -5.50 -10.05
CA GLY A 527 -32.77 -4.07 -10.07
C GLY A 527 -33.99 -3.66 -9.23
N GLN A 528 -34.48 -4.54 -8.37
CA GLN A 528 -35.58 -4.24 -7.42
C GLN A 528 -35.08 -3.39 -6.24
N THR A 529 -33.78 -3.47 -5.93
CA THR A 529 -33.09 -2.62 -4.95
C THR A 529 -32.15 -1.68 -5.69
N ARG A 530 -32.33 -0.36 -5.53
CA ARG A 530 -31.49 0.62 -6.24
C ARG A 530 -30.17 0.86 -5.54
N VAL A 531 -30.17 1.00 -4.22
CA VAL A 531 -28.98 1.28 -3.42
C VAL A 531 -28.74 0.13 -2.46
N LEU A 532 -27.54 -0.44 -2.47
CA LEU A 532 -27.15 -1.42 -1.48
C LEU A 532 -26.02 -0.90 -0.60
N VAL A 533 -26.26 -0.86 0.71
CA VAL A 533 -25.26 -0.49 1.70
C VAL A 533 -24.61 -1.74 2.26
N ALA A 534 -23.31 -1.89 2.11
CA ALA A 534 -22.65 -3.14 2.42
C ALA A 534 -21.28 -2.98 3.07
N THR A 535 -20.90 -4.00 3.85
CA THR A 535 -19.48 -4.19 4.20
C THR A 535 -18.74 -4.87 3.06
N VAL A 536 -17.41 -5.02 3.20
CA VAL A 536 -16.54 -5.74 2.24
C VAL A 536 -17.04 -7.18 1.96
N ALA A 537 -17.88 -7.74 2.85
CA ALA A 537 -18.54 -9.03 2.66
C ALA A 537 -19.40 -9.11 1.39
N PHE A 538 -19.88 -7.98 0.85
CA PHE A 538 -20.62 -7.91 -0.42
C PHE A 538 -19.70 -7.78 -1.65
N GLY A 539 -18.41 -8.10 -1.52
CA GLY A 539 -17.45 -7.93 -2.58
C GLY A 539 -17.29 -9.17 -3.47
N MET A 540 -16.89 -10.29 -2.91
CA MET A 540 -16.22 -11.30 -3.73
C MET A 540 -17.25 -12.19 -4.47
N GLY A 541 -17.59 -11.86 -5.72
CA GLY A 541 -18.50 -12.67 -6.56
C GLY A 541 -19.57 -11.90 -7.34
N ILE A 542 -19.78 -10.61 -7.04
CA ILE A 542 -20.83 -9.83 -7.73
C ILE A 542 -20.41 -9.50 -9.16
N ASP A 543 -21.28 -9.88 -10.09
CA ASP A 543 -21.18 -9.55 -11.51
C ASP A 543 -22.43 -8.84 -12.05
N LYS A 544 -22.75 -7.69 -11.44
CA LYS A 544 -23.76 -6.76 -11.97
C LYS A 544 -23.07 -5.76 -12.91
N ALA A 545 -23.42 -5.81 -14.20
CA ALA A 545 -22.72 -5.03 -15.22
C ALA A 545 -22.97 -3.51 -15.12
N ASP A 546 -24.16 -3.13 -14.64
CA ASP A 546 -24.79 -1.82 -14.74
C ASP A 546 -24.74 -0.99 -13.44
N ILE A 547 -23.76 -1.22 -12.57
CA ILE A 547 -23.56 -0.40 -11.37
C ILE A 547 -23.06 1.00 -11.77
N ARG A 548 -23.83 2.04 -11.45
CA ARG A 548 -23.56 3.44 -11.85
C ARG A 548 -22.72 4.20 -10.84
N ALA A 549 -22.74 3.81 -9.56
CA ALA A 549 -21.82 4.38 -8.59
C ALA A 549 -21.39 3.40 -7.50
N ILE A 550 -20.13 3.55 -7.09
CA ILE A 550 -19.57 3.01 -5.85
C ILE A 550 -19.28 4.19 -4.93
N ILE A 551 -19.85 4.19 -3.73
CA ILE A 551 -19.67 5.25 -2.74
C ILE A 551 -18.99 4.65 -1.50
N HIS A 552 -17.78 5.10 -1.19
CA HIS A 552 -17.08 4.74 0.03
C HIS A 552 -17.48 5.72 1.13
N PHE A 553 -18.36 5.27 2.03
CA PHE A 553 -18.73 6.05 3.22
C PHE A 553 -17.58 6.09 4.22
N ASN A 554 -16.77 5.03 4.33
CA ASN A 554 -15.53 5.04 5.10
C ASN A 554 -14.33 4.82 4.19
N LEU A 555 -13.16 5.30 4.61
CA LEU A 555 -11.89 4.97 3.95
C LEU A 555 -11.71 3.45 3.91
N PRO A 556 -11.46 2.85 2.72
CA PRO A 556 -11.03 1.46 2.61
C PRO A 556 -9.75 1.21 3.39
N GLN A 557 -9.49 -0.04 3.75
CA GLN A 557 -8.29 -0.42 4.49
C GLN A 557 -7.00 -0.20 3.67
N SER A 558 -7.10 -0.19 2.33
CA SER A 558 -5.99 0.11 1.44
C SER A 558 -6.43 0.59 0.06
N ILE A 559 -5.45 0.99 -0.76
CA ILE A 559 -5.66 1.38 -2.16
C ILE A 559 -6.08 0.19 -3.02
N GLU A 560 -5.55 -1.00 -2.72
CA GLU A 560 -5.92 -2.25 -3.39
C GLU A 560 -7.40 -2.58 -3.15
N ALA A 561 -7.84 -2.51 -1.89
CA ALA A 561 -9.24 -2.68 -1.53
C ALA A 561 -10.12 -1.65 -2.24
N TYR A 562 -9.70 -0.37 -2.25
CA TYR A 562 -10.40 0.68 -2.98
C TYR A 562 -10.56 0.36 -4.46
N PHE A 563 -9.50 -0.02 -5.17
CA PHE A 563 -9.58 -0.33 -6.61
C PHE A 563 -10.38 -1.59 -6.89
N GLN A 564 -10.33 -2.59 -6.01
CA GLN A 564 -11.14 -3.81 -6.14
C GLN A 564 -12.63 -3.50 -5.98
N GLU A 565 -12.99 -2.66 -5.01
CA GLU A 565 -14.35 -2.21 -4.72
C GLU A 565 -14.88 -1.27 -5.80
N ALA A 566 -14.11 -0.24 -6.16
CA ALA A 566 -14.42 0.74 -7.20
C ALA A 566 -14.54 0.09 -8.59
N GLY A 567 -13.73 -0.93 -8.87
CA GLY A 567 -13.72 -1.67 -10.14
C GLY A 567 -15.02 -2.43 -10.45
N ARG A 568 -15.96 -2.48 -9.50
CA ARG A 568 -17.31 -3.06 -9.69
C ARG A 568 -18.23 -2.16 -10.50
N ALA A 569 -17.98 -0.86 -10.51
CA ALA A 569 -18.79 0.07 -11.28
C ALA A 569 -18.61 -0.13 -12.80
N GLY A 570 -19.69 0.12 -13.54
CA GLY A 570 -19.73 0.26 -15.00
C GLY A 570 -19.06 -0.85 -15.79
N ARG A 571 -19.19 -2.13 -15.43
CA ARG A 571 -18.57 -3.24 -16.17
C ARG A 571 -19.11 -3.40 -17.59
N ASP A 572 -20.29 -2.85 -17.87
CA ASP A 572 -20.85 -2.64 -19.21
C ASP A 572 -20.08 -1.62 -20.08
N GLY A 573 -19.04 -0.97 -19.52
CA GLY A 573 -18.23 0.04 -20.21
C GLY A 573 -18.85 1.44 -20.19
N GLN A 574 -20.06 1.60 -19.65
CA GLN A 574 -20.73 2.90 -19.55
C GLN A 574 -20.16 3.75 -18.40
N PRO A 575 -20.32 5.08 -18.44
CA PRO A 575 -19.84 5.96 -17.37
C PRO A 575 -20.37 5.56 -15.99
N ALA A 576 -19.46 5.52 -15.00
CA ALA A 576 -19.80 5.26 -13.61
C ALA A 576 -18.91 6.08 -12.66
N ARG A 577 -19.41 6.38 -11.46
CA ARG A 577 -18.73 7.24 -10.48
C ARG A 577 -18.20 6.44 -9.29
N CYS A 578 -16.95 6.68 -8.91
CA CYS A 578 -16.31 6.10 -7.74
C CYS A 578 -16.04 7.23 -6.74
N ILE A 579 -16.85 7.32 -5.70
CA ILE A 579 -16.97 8.49 -4.82
C ILE A 579 -16.49 8.12 -3.43
N MET A 580 -15.48 8.81 -2.91
CA MET A 580 -15.04 8.61 -1.54
C MET A 580 -15.41 9.80 -0.67
N LEU A 581 -16.18 9.54 0.38
CA LEU A 581 -16.49 10.51 1.43
C LEU A 581 -15.37 10.50 2.46
N TYR A 582 -14.75 11.67 2.67
CA TYR A 582 -13.61 11.81 3.57
C TYR A 582 -13.88 12.87 4.64
N ALA A 583 -13.79 12.46 5.91
CA ALA A 583 -13.70 13.37 7.05
C ALA A 583 -12.34 13.22 7.77
N ALA A 584 -11.88 14.29 8.41
CA ALA A 584 -10.59 14.28 9.12
C ALA A 584 -10.54 13.23 10.25
N SER A 585 -11.69 12.96 10.89
CA SER A 585 -11.86 11.94 11.94
C SER A 585 -11.69 10.50 11.44
N ASP A 586 -11.88 10.25 10.14
CA ASP A 586 -11.71 8.92 9.55
C ASP A 586 -10.24 8.46 9.61
N LYS A 587 -9.27 9.40 9.54
CA LYS A 587 -7.84 9.09 9.58
C LYS A 587 -7.38 8.62 10.97
N ALA A 588 -7.89 9.24 12.03
CA ALA A 588 -7.57 8.87 13.41
C ALA A 588 -8.13 7.48 13.73
N ARG A 589 -9.40 7.23 13.37
CA ARG A 589 -10.04 5.91 13.52
C ARG A 589 -9.35 4.83 12.68
N LEU A 590 -8.96 5.13 11.44
CA LEU A 590 -8.27 4.13 10.62
C LEU A 590 -6.88 3.78 11.20
N THR A 591 -6.17 4.75 11.78
CA THR A 591 -4.88 4.51 12.44
C THR A 591 -5.03 3.65 13.71
N SER A 592 -6.01 3.93 14.57
CA SER A 592 -6.22 3.13 15.79
C SER A 592 -6.66 1.70 15.47
N TRP A 593 -7.46 1.50 14.41
CA TRP A 593 -7.95 0.17 14.03
C TRP A 593 -6.89 -0.69 13.33
N LEU A 594 -5.99 -0.10 12.54
CA LEU A 594 -4.83 -0.83 12.00
C LEU A 594 -3.90 -1.36 13.12
N GLN A 595 -3.97 -0.76 14.31
CA GLN A 595 -3.27 -1.24 15.50
C GLN A 595 -4.04 -2.37 16.22
N GLU A 596 -5.37 -2.46 16.06
CA GLU A 596 -6.24 -3.47 16.67
C GLU A 596 -6.36 -4.78 15.86
N GLU A 597 -6.28 -4.73 14.52
CA GLU A 597 -6.35 -5.92 13.64
C GLU A 597 -5.02 -6.70 13.50
N ALA A 598 -3.95 -6.27 14.17
CA ALA A 598 -2.72 -7.04 14.26
C ALA A 598 -2.95 -8.30 15.12
N LEU A 599 -2.83 -9.49 14.51
CA LEU A 599 -2.87 -10.77 15.22
C LEU A 599 -2.05 -10.70 16.52
N THR A 600 -2.70 -10.95 17.66
CA THR A 600 -1.97 -10.98 18.94
C THR A 600 -0.97 -12.13 18.92
N ARG A 601 0.23 -11.90 19.44
CA ARG A 601 1.33 -12.88 19.51
C ARG A 601 0.96 -14.22 20.14
N ALA A 602 -0.05 -14.25 21.02
CA ALA A 602 -0.59 -15.50 21.56
C ALA A 602 -1.23 -16.39 20.48
N GLN A 603 -1.91 -15.80 19.50
CA GLN A 603 -2.56 -16.51 18.39
C GLN A 603 -1.52 -16.99 17.36
N LEU A 604 -0.50 -16.15 17.08
CA LEU A 604 0.66 -16.53 16.26
C LEU A 604 1.46 -17.67 16.89
N ARG A 605 1.83 -17.58 18.18
CA ARG A 605 2.51 -18.67 18.92
C ARG A 605 1.73 -19.97 18.89
N ALA A 606 0.42 -19.94 19.17
CA ALA A 606 -0.41 -21.14 19.16
C ALA A 606 -0.50 -21.80 17.78
N SER A 607 -0.36 -21.04 16.68
CA SER A 607 -0.29 -21.60 15.32
C SER A 607 1.09 -22.15 14.97
N THR A 608 2.17 -21.48 15.39
CA THR A 608 3.56 -21.86 15.10
C THR A 608 4.02 -23.04 15.95
N GLU A 609 3.62 -23.11 17.22
CA GLU A 609 3.92 -24.24 18.12
C GLU A 609 3.24 -25.53 17.64
N ARG A 610 2.02 -25.44 17.10
CA ARG A 610 1.33 -26.57 16.43
C ARG A 610 2.03 -27.04 15.15
N TYR A 611 2.81 -26.15 14.51
CA TYR A 611 3.57 -26.46 13.31
C TYR A 611 4.92 -27.12 13.66
N VAL A 612 5.66 -26.53 14.60
CA VAL A 612 6.97 -27.00 15.07
C VAL A 612 6.87 -28.36 15.78
N ALA A 613 5.79 -28.62 16.53
CA ALA A 613 5.56 -29.92 17.16
C ALA A 613 5.31 -31.07 16.18
N ARG A 614 5.00 -30.78 14.90
CA ARG A 614 4.75 -31.78 13.85
C ARG A 614 5.94 -32.00 12.91
N SER A 615 6.94 -31.12 12.92
CA SER A 615 8.08 -31.15 12.00
C SER A 615 9.39 -31.49 12.71
N ALA A 616 9.38 -32.45 13.65
CA ALA A 616 10.58 -33.01 14.23
C ALA A 616 11.24 -34.03 13.27
N SER A 617 11.80 -33.53 12.16
CA SER A 617 13.01 -34.05 11.50
C SER A 617 13.21 -33.33 10.17
N ALA A 618 14.05 -32.29 10.14
CA ALA A 618 14.95 -31.93 9.04
C ALA A 618 15.43 -30.47 9.20
N THR A 619 16.69 -30.33 9.60
CA THR A 619 17.63 -29.24 9.29
C THR A 619 17.11 -27.79 9.35
N ALA A 620 17.29 -27.17 10.52
CA ALA A 620 17.00 -25.78 10.85
C ALA A 620 17.95 -24.72 10.21
N SER A 621 18.68 -25.03 9.15
CA SER A 621 19.67 -24.09 8.57
C SER A 621 19.24 -23.37 7.30
N SER A 622 18.10 -23.71 6.69
CA SER A 622 17.65 -23.11 5.42
C SER A 622 16.52 -22.07 5.54
N ILE A 623 15.93 -21.91 6.73
CA ILE A 623 14.83 -20.93 6.96
C ILE A 623 15.37 -19.60 7.51
N TRP A 624 16.56 -19.59 8.12
CA TRP A 624 17.08 -18.41 8.81
C TRP A 624 17.60 -17.30 7.87
N ASN A 625 17.94 -17.64 6.62
CA ASN A 625 18.48 -16.68 5.64
C ASN A 625 17.42 -15.88 4.88
N TRP A 626 16.14 -15.97 5.27
CA TRP A 626 15.03 -15.29 4.58
C TRP A 626 14.32 -14.21 5.41
N CYS A 627 14.63 -14.09 6.71
CA CYS A 627 13.94 -13.14 7.61
C CYS A 627 14.67 -11.80 7.82
N SER A 628 15.82 -11.57 7.18
CA SER A 628 16.47 -10.26 7.18
C SER A 628 16.22 -9.55 5.85
N VAL A 629 15.21 -8.67 5.81
CA VAL A 629 15.14 -7.40 5.06
C VAL A 629 13.69 -6.87 5.04
N ARG A 630 13.56 -5.57 5.37
CA ARG A 630 12.40 -4.65 5.17
C ARG A 630 11.23 -4.67 6.18
N SER A 631 11.47 -4.05 7.33
CA SER A 631 10.44 -3.40 8.16
C SER A 631 10.39 -1.89 7.88
N ALA A 632 9.85 -1.47 6.72
CA ALA A 632 9.59 -0.04 6.45
C ALA A 632 8.61 0.18 5.28
N ALA A 633 7.49 -0.52 5.25
CA ALA A 633 6.49 -0.34 4.19
C ALA A 633 5.05 -0.63 4.67
N MET A 634 4.59 0.05 5.73
CA MET A 634 3.19 -0.10 6.17
C MET A 634 2.40 1.20 6.36
N MET A 635 2.95 2.38 6.05
CA MET A 635 2.27 3.67 6.24
C MET A 635 2.09 4.53 4.98
N LYS A 636 2.18 3.95 3.78
CA LYS A 636 2.22 4.72 2.53
C LYS A 636 0.91 5.02 1.77
N PRO A 637 -0.30 4.49 2.04
CA PRO A 637 -1.44 4.82 1.16
C PRO A 637 -2.12 6.19 1.43
N TYR A 638 -1.97 6.80 2.60
CA TYR A 638 -2.92 7.85 3.03
C TYR A 638 -2.56 9.32 2.70
N CYS A 639 -1.40 9.59 2.07
CA CYS A 639 -0.94 10.96 1.81
C CYS A 639 -1.14 11.47 0.37
N VAL A 640 -1.79 10.71 -0.52
CA VAL A 640 -1.99 11.11 -1.94
C VAL A 640 -3.30 11.88 -2.20
N TRP A 641 -4.15 12.08 -1.18
CA TRP A 641 -5.50 12.65 -1.32
C TRP A 641 -5.59 14.19 -1.42
N ALA A 642 -4.50 14.86 -1.79
CA ALA A 642 -4.48 16.31 -2.01
C ALA A 642 -3.61 16.66 -3.23
N GLY A 643 -4.19 16.53 -4.42
CA GLY A 643 -3.65 17.17 -5.63
C GLY A 643 -3.46 16.26 -6.82
N VAL A 644 -4.54 15.72 -7.39
CA VAL A 644 -4.59 15.36 -8.81
C VAL A 644 -6.02 15.62 -9.31
N CYS A 645 -6.21 16.74 -10.00
CA CYS A 645 -7.34 16.97 -10.90
C CYS A 645 -6.75 16.99 -12.31
N TRP A 646 -7.02 15.98 -13.11
CA TRP A 646 -6.72 15.98 -14.55
C TRP A 646 -7.88 15.30 -15.29
N ASN A 647 -8.87 16.09 -15.69
CA ASN A 647 -9.06 16.47 -17.09
C ASN A 647 -10.15 17.55 -17.16
N GLY A 648 -9.79 18.68 -17.79
CA GLY A 648 -10.62 19.87 -17.86
C GLY A 648 -11.83 19.70 -18.77
N TRP A 649 -12.93 20.34 -18.36
CA TRP A 649 -13.66 21.35 -19.12
C TRP A 649 -14.61 22.04 -18.12
N ALA A 650 -14.16 23.13 -17.52
CA ALA A 650 -15.01 24.09 -16.83
C ALA A 650 -15.18 25.29 -17.77
N CYS A 651 -16.18 25.21 -18.65
CA CYS A 651 -16.77 26.35 -19.33
C CYS A 651 -18.27 26.10 -19.40
N CYS A 652 -19.00 26.64 -18.41
CA CYS A 652 -20.33 27.25 -18.51
C CYS A 652 -20.97 27.30 -17.12
N GLY A 653 -21.34 28.51 -16.67
CA GLY A 653 -22.11 28.74 -15.44
C GLY A 653 -21.59 29.91 -14.61
N ALA A 654 -21.83 31.12 -15.10
CA ALA A 654 -21.33 32.39 -14.58
C ALA A 654 -22.01 32.88 -13.29
N THR A 655 -21.25 33.59 -12.45
CA THR A 655 -21.63 34.85 -11.78
C THR A 655 -20.34 35.48 -11.20
N SER A 656 -19.66 36.37 -11.92
CA SER A 656 -19.79 37.85 -11.96
C SER A 656 -19.33 38.55 -10.66
N ILE A 657 -18.55 39.64 -10.57
CA ILE A 657 -17.77 40.57 -11.44
C ILE A 657 -16.94 41.42 -10.41
N TYR A 658 -15.64 41.72 -10.64
CA TYR A 658 -15.11 43.10 -10.74
C TYR A 658 -13.59 43.15 -11.08
N GLN A 659 -13.27 44.05 -12.00
CA GLN A 659 -12.00 44.30 -12.70
C GLN A 659 -11.06 45.28 -11.98
N GLN A 660 -9.75 45.19 -12.30
CA GLN A 660 -8.83 46.29 -12.71
C GLN A 660 -7.50 45.63 -13.19
N ALA A 661 -7.22 45.42 -14.49
CA ALA A 661 -6.55 46.31 -15.48
C ALA A 661 -5.12 46.76 -15.02
N ARG A 662 -3.96 46.55 -15.69
CA ARG A 662 -3.55 46.58 -17.13
C ARG A 662 -2.15 45.91 -17.39
N PRO A 663 -1.68 45.79 -18.66
CA PRO A 663 -0.63 44.88 -19.15
C PRO A 663 0.68 45.54 -19.65
N GLY A 664 1.72 44.73 -19.93
CA GLY A 664 2.93 45.13 -20.67
C GLY A 664 3.56 43.98 -21.48
N ARG A 665 3.52 44.08 -22.81
CA ARG A 665 4.24 43.27 -23.81
C ARG A 665 5.69 43.76 -23.94
N SER A 666 6.64 42.86 -24.24
CA SER A 666 7.47 42.85 -25.48
C SER A 666 8.81 42.13 -25.29
N GLY A 667 9.17 41.24 -26.23
CA GLY A 667 10.51 40.65 -26.35
C GLY A 667 10.53 39.34 -27.14
N ALA A 668 10.48 39.44 -28.47
CA ALA A 668 10.47 38.32 -29.41
C ALA A 668 11.89 37.93 -29.90
N VAL A 669 12.08 36.63 -30.21
CA VAL A 669 12.77 36.05 -31.40
C VAL A 669 14.21 36.52 -31.72
N CYS A 670 15.19 35.59 -31.72
CA CYS A 670 16.09 35.25 -32.85
C CYS A 670 17.32 34.42 -32.41
N ARG A 671 17.48 33.19 -32.94
CA ARG A 671 18.65 32.72 -33.75
C ARG A 671 18.77 31.18 -33.79
N GLN A 672 18.53 30.64 -34.98
CA GLN A 672 19.12 29.39 -35.48
C GLN A 672 20.17 29.74 -36.55
N THR A 673 21.02 28.76 -36.86
CA THR A 673 22.06 28.67 -37.90
C THR A 673 23.41 29.36 -37.66
N ILE A 674 24.45 28.54 -37.45
CA ILE A 674 25.61 28.36 -38.34
C ILE A 674 26.11 26.93 -38.15
N GLY A 675 26.33 26.22 -39.25
CA GLY A 675 26.91 24.89 -39.26
C GLY A 675 28.28 24.83 -39.92
N ARG A 676 28.96 23.73 -39.60
CA ARG A 676 29.96 22.95 -40.38
C ARG A 676 31.46 23.19 -40.20
N ARG A 677 32.10 22.03 -39.91
CA ARG A 677 33.38 21.48 -40.41
C ARG A 677 34.67 22.03 -39.76
N SER A 678 35.74 21.29 -39.50
CA SER A 678 36.10 19.85 -39.43
C SER A 678 37.63 19.76 -39.22
N TRP A 679 38.14 18.61 -38.72
CA TRP A 679 39.52 18.05 -38.76
C TRP A 679 40.44 18.12 -37.52
N TRP A 680 40.78 16.91 -37.03
CA TRP A 680 42.08 16.33 -36.60
C TRP A 680 42.87 17.03 -35.48
N LYS A 681 43.70 16.39 -34.64
CA LYS A 681 44.04 15.03 -34.13
C LYS A 681 45.10 15.33 -33.04
N SER A 682 45.31 14.43 -32.08
CA SER A 682 46.56 14.23 -31.27
C SER A 682 47.20 15.47 -30.63
N GLY A 683 47.27 15.59 -29.32
CA GLY A 683 48.21 14.81 -28.51
C GLY A 683 49.08 15.78 -27.70
N ASP A 684 49.48 15.33 -26.52
CA ASP A 684 50.53 15.86 -25.66
C ASP A 684 50.35 17.21 -24.94
N SER A 685 50.23 17.06 -23.62
CA SER A 685 51.04 17.72 -22.59
C SER A 685 51.73 19.04 -22.96
N CYS A 686 51.52 20.07 -22.15
CA CYS A 686 52.43 20.38 -21.04
C CYS A 686 52.06 21.73 -20.42
N ARG A 687 51.80 21.70 -19.10
CA ARG A 687 52.19 22.69 -18.10
C ARG A 687 52.88 23.96 -18.63
N LYS A 688 52.35 25.13 -18.27
CA LYS A 688 52.87 25.96 -17.15
C LYS A 688 52.11 27.28 -17.01
N ARG A 689 51.69 27.49 -15.75
CA ARG A 689 51.88 28.70 -14.91
C ARG A 689 51.34 30.03 -15.45
N ARG A 690 50.36 30.61 -14.75
CA ARG A 690 50.55 31.61 -13.67
C ARG A 690 51.31 32.83 -14.21
N SER A 691 50.77 34.04 -14.18
CA SER A 691 50.45 34.73 -12.92
C SER A 691 49.78 36.10 -13.15
N ARG A 692 48.88 36.46 -12.21
CA ARG A 692 48.67 37.80 -11.59
C ARG A 692 48.23 38.95 -12.53
N SER A 693 47.32 39.86 -12.17
CA SER A 693 46.75 40.30 -10.89
C SER A 693 45.59 41.26 -11.17
N THR A 694 44.42 41.08 -10.55
CA THR A 694 43.72 42.06 -9.70
C THR A 694 42.49 41.42 -9.10
#